data_AF-A0A1I2SVU0-F1
#
_entry.id   AF-A0A1I2SVU0-F1
#
_cell.length_a   1.000
_cell.length_b   1.000
_cell.length_c   1.000
_cell.angle_alpha   90.00
_cell.angle_beta   90.00
_cell.angle_gamma   90.00
#
_symmetry.space_group_name_H-M   'P 1'
#
loop_
_entity.id
_entity.type
_entity.pdbx_description
1 polymer ?
#
loop_
_entity_poly.entity_id
_entity_poly.type
_entity_poly.pdbx_seq_one_letter_code
_entity_poly.pdbx_strand_id
1 'polypeptide(L)'
;MAMIDAVDRYLGSDPGGERVRTATNGAIAVLAAIGASALLDANFHMFEVTASAPGAGVINHVARLLVLILGASVALTASFVVGERTVRARAVTSLIACLGMWAGLSLAIAVHPHRLVGLVLLVVVPAVGAWFRRYGARAFATGFPIHVGYLIGFLAGRQISRGQLGWPGAVIGVSGAATFIAGLALLPGHAHATARMQRSYRARARRVLTATGALMDAPVHTPADHRLARRLRRLVVRLNETALVLDTQLAAAPADDNDTAAKDRRRSLFEHERAVVTLARLAQRHAHRQLSREARADARAVVTAARELDLAALEKVACRFQRYQPADSVPRSGSREDGGICVVSAAGGAGEITERYHEAARALVSAISSTDANPHVQQEPRPAVHLVGGWLPGSGIVNAIASSKQGTARVDRISLTVSTRVSLQLAIALGLAVFFGDLLSPSHLLWAVVSVYVTFLGSASDREQLRKSVFRVLGTLVGVVAGDGLARLTGTQPVASMAVVIVAAFLMSYFGRINYALVVGAATLGVAQFYSQAGELTSALLATRVEETALGAACAIVVGLAVLPLRTTHAAQVGLAGYLRALAQVLDGLLAPDSPTAGHSARTDTRVLDASFHAATATIRPLVRTLLATANRRCPETLRLVDLSHELGRTIVHDSSVLAHRGNDLTELAGITHRAASAARAVADNLDGQEAGPPAPSAATALEPARPERQTPVTGSLRSELEDIEGVLTELALMRGLAIPGVAVAAHEQGRPRPGWVAGPSRPAGRADAPVGQRATATPVLSQDPATATVSGALRCPLHPDGCDARITVVTDRGKRWTQARAENGLYQITGLPPGGYTLIASASQHTPHAEFLLVNQVGREISHDIAFDPAP
;
A
#
# COMPACT_ATOMS: atom_id res chain seq x y z
N MET A 1 -17.51 -14.67 28.65
CA MET A 1 -17.80 -14.24 27.25
C MET A 1 -17.72 -12.73 27.06
N ALA A 2 -18.48 -11.89 27.77
CA ALA A 2 -18.52 -10.44 27.54
C ALA A 2 -17.16 -9.70 27.62
N MET A 3 -16.27 -10.09 28.55
CA MET A 3 -14.92 -9.52 28.66
C MET A 3 -14.02 -9.93 27.48
N ILE A 4 -14.12 -11.19 27.03
CA ILE A 4 -13.40 -11.69 25.85
C ILE A 4 -13.90 -10.96 24.59
N ASP A 5 -15.21 -10.74 24.47
CA ASP A 5 -15.80 -10.00 23.34
C ASP A 5 -15.42 -8.50 23.33
N ALA A 6 -15.20 -7.90 24.51
CA ALA A 6 -14.71 -6.52 24.63
C ALA A 6 -13.24 -6.42 24.21
N VAL A 7 -12.41 -7.38 24.67
CA VAL A 7 -10.99 -7.49 24.30
C VAL A 7 -10.83 -7.76 22.80
N ASP A 8 -11.62 -8.67 22.21
CA ASP A 8 -11.60 -8.97 20.78
C ASP A 8 -12.14 -7.81 19.92
N ARG A 9 -13.05 -7.00 20.47
CA ARG A 9 -13.47 -5.74 19.84
C ARG A 9 -12.33 -4.72 19.81
N TYR A 10 -11.63 -4.55 20.93
CA TYR A 10 -10.50 -3.63 21.06
C TYR A 10 -9.31 -4.05 20.17
N LEU A 11 -8.84 -5.30 20.29
CA LEU A 11 -7.76 -5.86 19.45
C LEU A 11 -8.13 -5.89 17.96
N GLY A 12 -9.42 -6.03 17.65
CA GLY A 12 -9.91 -5.90 16.29
C GLY A 12 -9.87 -4.46 15.76
N SER A 13 -9.98 -3.45 16.61
CA SER A 13 -9.96 -2.02 16.25
C SER A 13 -8.54 -1.45 16.12
N ASP A 14 -7.61 -1.90 16.97
CA ASP A 14 -6.19 -1.54 16.97
C ASP A 14 -5.31 -2.82 16.95
N PRO A 15 -5.00 -3.38 15.77
CA PRO A 15 -4.23 -4.60 15.67
C PRO A 15 -2.82 -4.41 16.22
N GLY A 16 -2.42 -5.32 17.11
CA GLY A 16 -1.16 -5.29 17.84
C GLY A 16 -1.12 -4.29 19.00
N GLY A 17 -2.21 -3.51 19.21
CA GLY A 17 -2.21 -2.35 20.12
C GLY A 17 -1.21 -1.28 19.70
N GLU A 18 -0.82 -1.26 18.42
CA GLU A 18 0.30 -0.45 17.95
C GLU A 18 -0.05 1.04 17.98
N ARG A 19 -1.30 1.45 17.75
CA ARG A 19 -1.67 2.88 17.81
C ARG A 19 -1.65 3.40 19.24
N VAL A 20 -2.28 2.68 20.18
CA VAL A 20 -2.24 3.06 21.60
C VAL A 20 -0.80 3.08 22.08
N ARG A 21 0.01 2.07 21.75
CA ARG A 21 1.41 2.02 22.16
C ARG A 21 2.24 3.16 21.58
N THR A 22 2.16 3.40 20.27
CA THR A 22 2.88 4.52 19.65
C THR A 22 2.45 5.85 20.28
N ALA A 23 1.16 6.01 20.60
CA ALA A 23 0.66 7.21 21.26
C ALA A 23 1.14 7.36 22.70
N THR A 24 1.08 6.29 23.51
CA THR A 24 1.60 6.27 24.88
C THR A 24 3.10 6.53 24.89
N ASN A 25 3.85 5.90 23.98
CA ASN A 25 5.29 6.10 23.87
C ASN A 25 5.63 7.54 23.46
N GLY A 26 4.87 8.12 22.53
CA GLY A 26 5.00 9.53 22.16
C GLY A 26 4.73 10.46 23.35
N ALA A 27 3.67 10.19 24.12
CA ALA A 27 3.33 10.98 25.30
C ALA A 27 4.39 10.89 26.42
N ILE A 28 4.92 9.69 26.69
CA ILE A 28 6.01 9.51 27.66
C ILE A 28 7.29 10.19 27.17
N ALA A 29 7.61 10.10 25.89
CA ALA A 29 8.77 10.79 25.31
C ALA A 29 8.65 12.31 25.44
N VAL A 30 7.46 12.87 25.17
CA VAL A 30 7.18 14.30 25.36
C VAL A 30 7.33 14.68 26.83
N LEU A 31 6.74 13.91 27.75
CA LEU A 31 6.88 14.14 29.19
C LEU A 31 8.36 14.10 29.64
N ALA A 32 9.13 13.12 29.17
CA ALA A 32 10.55 12.99 29.48
C ALA A 32 11.38 14.15 28.95
N ALA A 33 11.12 14.60 27.71
CA ALA A 33 11.82 15.72 27.10
C ALA A 33 11.50 17.05 27.80
N ILE A 34 10.22 17.26 28.16
CA ILE A 34 9.79 18.43 28.94
C ILE A 34 10.44 18.41 30.32
N GLY A 35 10.43 17.26 31.01
CA GLY A 35 11.07 17.11 32.32
C GLY A 35 12.58 17.38 32.26
N ALA A 36 13.27 16.82 31.26
CA ALA A 36 14.71 17.04 31.07
C ALA A 36 15.05 18.51 30.74
N SER A 37 14.20 19.17 29.94
CA SER A 37 14.34 20.61 29.65
C SER A 37 14.07 21.47 30.88
N ALA A 38 13.06 21.13 31.68
CA ALA A 38 12.75 21.81 32.93
C ALA A 38 13.87 21.67 33.97
N LEU A 39 14.47 20.48 34.08
CA LEU A 39 15.64 20.22 34.91
C LEU A 39 16.84 21.07 34.47
N LEU A 40 17.10 21.14 33.16
CA LEU A 40 18.19 21.97 32.64
C LEU A 40 17.96 23.45 32.97
N ASP A 41 16.75 23.95 32.74
CA ASP A 41 16.37 25.34 33.04
C ASP A 41 16.48 25.68 34.54
N ALA A 42 16.01 24.79 35.41
CA ALA A 42 16.07 24.98 36.86
C ALA A 42 17.49 25.04 37.43
N ASN A 43 18.49 24.45 36.75
CA ASN A 43 19.88 24.45 37.21
C ASN A 43 20.71 25.61 36.64
N PHE A 44 20.40 26.06 35.43
CA PHE A 44 21.26 27.00 34.70
C PHE A 44 20.60 28.37 34.44
N HIS A 45 19.30 28.53 34.69
CA HIS A 45 18.56 29.79 34.51
C HIS A 45 18.84 30.45 33.14
N MET A 46 18.86 29.63 32.08
CA MET A 46 19.54 29.89 30.80
C MET A 46 19.11 31.19 30.09
N PHE A 47 17.87 31.63 30.32
CA PHE A 47 17.25 32.78 29.67
C PHE A 47 16.64 33.76 30.68
N GLU A 48 16.95 33.63 31.97
CA GLU A 48 16.40 34.49 33.00
C GLU A 48 17.09 35.86 33.02
N VAL A 49 16.27 36.90 33.11
CA VAL A 49 16.71 38.26 33.41
C VAL A 49 16.73 38.43 34.93
N THR A 50 17.66 39.25 35.43
CA THR A 50 17.80 39.53 36.87
C THR A 50 16.47 40.01 37.47
N ALA A 51 16.13 39.51 38.66
CA ALA A 51 14.87 39.80 39.34
C ALA A 51 14.61 41.30 39.61
N SER A 52 15.66 42.12 39.58
CA SER A 52 15.62 43.58 39.68
C SER A 52 15.12 44.30 38.42
N ALA A 53 15.02 43.60 37.27
CA ALA A 53 14.55 44.20 36.04
C ALA A 53 13.01 44.36 36.04
N PRO A 54 12.47 45.51 35.57
CA PRO A 54 11.04 45.69 35.43
C PRO A 54 10.41 44.57 34.60
N GLY A 55 9.40 43.88 35.14
CA GLY A 55 8.71 42.80 34.44
C GLY A 55 9.46 41.46 34.38
N ALA A 56 10.57 41.29 35.11
CA ALA A 56 11.38 40.06 35.11
C ALA A 56 10.57 38.78 35.33
N GLY A 57 9.54 38.81 36.20
CA GLY A 57 8.69 37.65 36.45
C GLY A 57 7.96 37.14 35.20
N VAL A 58 7.44 38.04 34.36
CA VAL A 58 6.73 37.68 33.12
C VAL A 58 7.73 37.23 32.06
N ILE A 59 8.86 37.93 31.92
CA ILE A 59 9.91 37.61 30.96
C ILE A 59 10.48 36.21 31.24
N ASN A 60 10.81 35.94 32.50
CA ASN A 60 11.36 34.64 32.90
C ASN A 60 10.32 33.54 32.69
N HIS A 61 9.05 33.75 33.03
CA HIS A 61 7.99 32.77 32.77
C HIS A 61 7.85 32.41 31.28
N VAL A 62 7.82 33.41 30.39
CA VAL A 62 7.77 33.18 28.93
C VAL A 62 9.01 32.44 28.45
N ALA A 63 10.19 32.80 28.94
CA ALA A 63 11.45 32.13 28.59
C ALA A 63 11.45 30.65 28.99
N ARG A 64 10.97 30.32 30.20
CA ARG A 64 10.80 28.92 30.64
C ARG A 64 9.84 28.16 29.73
N LEU A 65 8.71 28.76 29.37
CA LEU A 65 7.75 28.11 28.45
C LEU A 65 8.38 27.80 27.09
N LEU A 66 9.21 28.69 26.55
CA LEU A 66 9.92 28.44 25.29
C LEU A 66 10.88 27.24 25.38
N VAL A 67 11.60 27.09 26.50
CA VAL A 67 12.47 25.93 26.74
C VAL A 67 11.66 24.63 26.75
N LEU A 68 10.52 24.62 27.46
CA LEU A 68 9.66 23.45 27.53
C LEU A 68 9.05 23.07 26.16
N ILE A 69 8.64 24.06 25.36
CA ILE A 69 8.13 23.82 24.00
C ILE A 69 9.23 23.29 23.10
N LEU A 70 10.44 23.85 23.19
CA LEU A 70 11.56 23.40 22.38
C LEU A 70 11.82 21.91 22.66
N GLY A 71 11.86 21.50 23.94
CA GLY A 71 11.98 20.09 24.32
C GLY A 71 10.81 19.21 23.86
N ALA A 72 9.57 19.67 24.05
CA ALA A 72 8.38 18.97 23.56
C ALA A 72 8.41 18.78 22.03
N SER A 73 8.86 19.79 21.30
CA SER A 73 8.95 19.80 19.83
C SER A 73 10.00 18.81 19.33
N VAL A 74 11.11 18.64 20.06
CA VAL A 74 12.13 17.60 19.76
C VAL A 74 11.51 16.21 19.87
N ALA A 75 10.80 15.93 20.98
CA ALA A 75 10.14 14.65 21.19
C ALA A 75 9.06 14.38 20.12
N LEU A 76 8.26 15.40 19.79
CA LEU A 76 7.23 15.32 18.77
C LEU A 76 7.84 15.01 17.39
N THR A 77 8.89 15.73 17.03
CA THR A 77 9.62 15.57 15.76
C THR A 77 10.23 14.17 15.65
N ALA A 78 10.88 13.71 16.72
CA ALA A 78 11.46 12.38 16.79
C ALA A 78 10.38 11.29 16.61
N SER A 79 9.18 11.46 17.18
CA SER A 79 8.09 10.49 17.05
C SER A 79 7.59 10.27 15.62
N PHE A 80 7.73 11.28 14.74
CA PHE A 80 7.35 11.19 13.32
C PHE A 80 8.46 10.61 12.44
N VAL A 81 9.70 10.91 12.78
CA VAL A 81 10.86 10.71 11.92
C VAL A 81 11.57 9.39 12.22
N VAL A 82 11.63 9.02 13.50
CA VAL A 82 12.40 7.86 13.98
C VAL A 82 11.51 6.62 13.96
N GLY A 83 11.72 5.77 12.97
CA GLY A 83 10.93 4.56 12.74
C GLY A 83 11.76 3.27 12.65
N GLU A 84 13.06 3.37 12.84
CA GLU A 84 13.99 2.27 12.69
C GLU A 84 13.84 1.22 13.78
N ARG A 85 14.09 -0.02 13.37
CA ARG A 85 13.91 -1.21 14.22
C ARG A 85 15.13 -1.53 15.08
N THR A 86 16.33 -1.25 14.58
CA THR A 86 17.57 -1.53 15.31
C THR A 86 17.97 -0.34 16.18
N VAL A 87 18.52 -0.62 17.36
CA VAL A 87 18.95 0.42 18.31
C VAL A 87 19.98 1.35 17.65
N ARG A 88 20.96 0.79 16.91
CA ARG A 88 21.99 1.56 16.21
C ARG A 88 21.39 2.49 15.15
N ALA A 89 20.49 1.99 14.29
CA ALA A 89 19.90 2.83 13.25
C ALA A 89 19.00 3.92 13.85
N ARG A 90 18.26 3.59 14.92
CA ARG A 90 17.45 4.54 15.67
C ARG A 90 18.29 5.64 16.30
N ALA A 91 19.44 5.29 16.89
CA ALA A 91 20.37 6.25 17.49
C ALA A 91 20.92 7.22 16.43
N VAL A 92 21.37 6.69 15.29
CA VAL A 92 21.86 7.48 14.17
C VAL A 92 20.78 8.44 13.65
N THR A 93 19.56 7.95 13.42
CA THR A 93 18.45 8.79 12.94
C THR A 93 18.03 9.84 13.97
N SER A 94 18.00 9.50 15.26
CA SER A 94 17.68 10.44 16.34
C SER A 94 18.72 11.56 16.43
N LEU A 95 20.01 11.22 16.30
CA LEU A 95 21.11 12.18 16.27
C LEU A 95 21.00 13.11 15.05
N ILE A 96 20.79 12.55 13.86
CA ILE A 96 20.58 13.33 12.63
C ILE A 96 19.40 14.28 12.78
N ALA A 97 18.29 13.84 13.39
CA ALA A 97 17.12 14.67 13.60
C ALA A 97 17.41 15.84 14.56
N CYS A 98 18.11 15.59 15.68
CA CYS A 98 18.48 16.65 16.63
C CYS A 98 19.46 17.66 16.01
N LEU A 99 20.47 17.18 15.29
CA LEU A 99 21.42 18.03 14.57
C LEU A 99 20.74 18.85 13.48
N GLY A 100 19.82 18.23 12.72
CA GLY A 100 19.02 18.93 11.72
C GLY A 100 18.16 20.04 12.33
N MET A 101 17.46 19.74 13.43
CA MET A 101 16.65 20.73 14.14
C MET A 101 17.50 21.90 14.66
N TRP A 102 18.66 21.62 15.25
CA TRP A 102 19.59 22.66 15.68
C TRP A 102 20.14 23.48 14.51
N ALA A 103 20.50 22.84 13.39
CA ALA A 103 20.97 23.54 12.20
C ALA A 103 19.91 24.48 11.62
N GLY A 104 18.66 24.04 11.52
CA GLY A 104 17.54 24.86 11.08
C GLY A 104 17.29 26.06 12.00
N LEU A 105 17.28 25.82 13.32
CA LEU A 105 17.13 26.86 14.33
C LEU A 105 18.25 27.91 14.22
N SER A 106 19.50 27.45 14.16
CA SER A 106 20.69 28.30 14.04
C SER A 106 20.66 29.14 12.76
N LEU A 107 20.24 28.55 11.64
CA LEU A 107 20.09 29.25 10.37
C LEU A 107 19.05 30.38 10.44
N ALA A 108 17.90 30.13 11.09
CA ALA A 108 16.87 31.15 11.26
C ALA A 108 17.35 32.34 12.11
N ILE A 109 18.05 32.07 13.22
CA ILE A 109 18.61 33.12 14.10
C ILE A 109 19.73 33.89 13.39
N ALA A 110 20.58 33.21 12.62
CA ALA A 110 21.65 33.86 11.87
C ALA A 110 21.11 34.87 10.85
N VAL A 111 20.02 34.52 10.17
CA VAL A 111 19.41 35.32 9.10
C VAL A 111 18.41 36.36 9.63
N HIS A 112 18.07 36.32 10.93
CA HIS A 112 17.08 37.22 11.55
C HIS A 112 17.20 38.71 11.19
N PRO A 113 18.40 39.32 11.04
CA PRO A 113 18.52 40.73 10.60
C PRO A 113 18.03 40.99 9.16
N HIS A 114 18.01 39.97 8.31
CA HIS A 114 17.64 40.07 6.89
C HIS A 114 16.27 39.42 6.65
N ARG A 115 15.19 40.16 6.94
CA ARG A 115 13.80 39.69 6.85
C ARG A 115 13.48 38.99 5.51
N LEU A 116 13.86 39.58 4.38
CA LEU A 116 13.60 39.00 3.05
C LEU A 116 14.29 37.64 2.88
N VAL A 117 15.54 37.50 3.32
CA VAL A 117 16.27 36.23 3.26
C VAL A 117 15.60 35.20 4.18
N GLY A 118 15.09 35.63 5.34
CA GLY A 118 14.29 34.79 6.23
C GLY A 118 13.04 34.25 5.55
N LEU A 119 12.26 35.12 4.89
CA LEU A 119 11.05 34.72 4.17
C LEU A 119 11.36 33.79 2.98
N VAL A 120 12.44 34.03 2.24
CA VAL A 120 12.87 33.13 1.16
C VAL A 120 13.26 31.75 1.69
N LEU A 121 14.04 31.69 2.79
CA LEU A 121 14.44 30.43 3.40
C LEU A 121 13.25 29.67 4.01
N LEU A 122 12.21 30.37 4.47
CA LEU A 122 10.95 29.77 4.93
C LEU A 122 10.25 28.98 3.82
N VAL A 123 10.50 29.31 2.55
CA VAL A 123 10.02 28.57 1.37
C VAL A 123 11.03 27.50 0.92
N VAL A 124 12.31 27.86 0.81
CA VAL A 124 13.36 27.01 0.23
C VAL A 124 13.65 25.79 1.10
N VAL A 125 13.81 25.97 2.42
CA VAL A 125 14.14 24.88 3.36
C VAL A 125 13.14 23.71 3.28
N PRO A 126 11.82 23.92 3.43
CA PRO A 126 10.85 22.84 3.31
C PRO A 126 10.74 22.25 1.90
N ALA A 127 10.89 23.05 0.83
CA ALA A 127 10.84 22.56 -0.55
C ALA A 127 12.02 21.63 -0.87
N VAL A 128 13.23 22.04 -0.49
CA VAL A 128 14.46 21.23 -0.62
C VAL A 128 14.36 19.97 0.25
N GLY A 129 13.87 20.10 1.49
CA GLY A 129 13.60 18.97 2.37
C GLY A 129 12.63 17.96 1.76
N ALA A 130 11.56 18.43 1.10
CA ALA A 130 10.60 17.58 0.40
C ALA A 130 11.22 16.87 -0.81
N TRP A 131 12.11 17.54 -1.54
CA TRP A 131 12.83 16.95 -2.69
C TRP A 131 13.80 15.84 -2.27
N PHE A 132 14.55 16.05 -1.17
CA PHE A 132 15.48 15.06 -0.63
C PHE A 132 14.81 13.76 -0.15
N ARG A 133 13.48 13.74 0.06
CA ARG A 133 12.74 12.53 0.44
C ARG A 133 12.91 11.36 -0.53
N ARG A 134 13.35 11.62 -1.77
CA ARG A 134 13.66 10.58 -2.77
C ARG A 134 14.80 9.63 -2.36
N TYR A 135 15.70 10.07 -1.47
CA TYR A 135 16.83 9.26 -0.99
C TYR A 135 16.47 8.38 0.22
N GLY A 136 15.18 8.21 0.52
CA GLY A 136 14.69 7.30 1.54
C GLY A 136 14.40 7.96 2.89
N ALA A 137 14.16 7.12 3.90
CA ALA A 137 13.67 7.54 5.22
C ALA A 137 14.64 8.48 5.96
N ARG A 138 15.96 8.24 5.84
CA ARG A 138 16.96 9.10 6.50
C ARG A 138 17.01 10.51 5.94
N ALA A 139 16.77 10.69 4.64
CA ALA A 139 16.72 12.01 4.05
C ALA A 139 15.48 12.80 4.51
N PHE A 140 14.35 12.12 4.68
CA PHE A 140 13.18 12.70 5.37
C PHE A 140 13.52 13.06 6.83
N ALA A 141 14.29 12.20 7.49
CA ALA A 141 14.75 12.42 8.87
C ALA A 141 15.71 13.58 9.06
N THR A 142 16.34 14.05 7.98
CA THR A 142 17.14 15.28 8.00
C THR A 142 16.28 16.50 7.66
N GLY A 143 15.50 16.44 6.57
CA GLY A 143 14.78 17.59 6.04
C GLY A 143 13.64 18.09 6.92
N PHE A 144 12.83 17.19 7.50
CA PHE A 144 11.71 17.59 8.35
C PHE A 144 12.17 18.28 9.65
N PRO A 145 13.16 17.75 10.39
CA PRO A 145 13.68 18.44 11.57
C PRO A 145 14.34 19.79 11.28
N ILE A 146 15.09 19.93 10.17
CA ILE A 146 15.63 21.24 9.75
C ILE A 146 14.49 22.26 9.57
N HIS A 147 13.40 21.88 8.91
CA HIS A 147 12.25 22.77 8.73
C HIS A 147 11.60 23.15 10.06
N VAL A 148 11.36 22.19 10.96
CA VAL A 148 10.78 22.46 12.28
C VAL A 148 11.69 23.38 13.11
N GLY A 149 12.99 23.11 13.12
CA GLY A 149 13.98 23.97 13.77
C GLY A 149 13.97 25.39 13.20
N TYR A 150 13.91 25.52 11.87
CA TYR A 150 13.82 26.82 11.20
C TYR A 150 12.55 27.59 11.59
N LEU A 151 11.39 26.93 11.65
CA LEU A 151 10.13 27.55 12.09
C LEU A 151 10.20 28.07 13.53
N ILE A 152 10.74 27.25 14.45
CA ILE A 152 10.89 27.64 15.85
C ILE A 152 11.89 28.79 15.97
N GLY A 153 13.00 28.76 15.21
CA GLY A 153 14.02 29.81 15.24
C GLY A 153 13.53 31.11 14.63
N PHE A 154 12.68 31.05 13.60
CA PHE A 154 12.03 32.22 13.03
C PHE A 154 11.09 32.88 14.04
N LEU A 155 10.38 32.09 14.86
CA LEU A 155 9.47 32.60 15.91
C LEU A 155 10.25 33.12 17.14
N ALA A 156 11.31 32.42 17.55
CA ALA A 156 12.11 32.75 18.73
C ALA A 156 13.26 33.73 18.46
N GLY A 157 13.54 34.07 17.20
CA GLY A 157 14.72 34.86 16.79
C GLY A 157 14.75 36.28 17.36
N ARG A 158 13.61 36.82 17.80
CA ARG A 158 13.54 38.10 18.53
C ARG A 158 13.98 38.01 19.99
N GLN A 159 13.92 36.81 20.57
CA GLN A 159 14.20 36.57 21.99
C GLN A 159 15.58 35.95 22.21
N ILE A 160 16.10 35.20 21.23
CA ILE A 160 17.39 34.50 21.33
C ILE A 160 18.47 35.26 20.57
N SER A 161 19.48 35.75 21.30
CA SER A 161 20.64 36.41 20.69
C SER A 161 21.63 35.41 20.09
N ARG A 162 22.42 35.83 19.09
CA ARG A 162 23.45 34.98 18.45
C ARG A 162 24.45 34.38 19.45
N GLY A 163 24.78 35.10 20.52
CA GLY A 163 25.67 34.63 21.59
C GLY A 163 25.06 33.52 22.48
N GLN A 164 23.75 33.30 22.43
CA GLN A 164 23.04 32.33 23.28
C GLN A 164 22.71 31.02 22.55
N LEU A 165 23.19 30.81 21.31
CA LEU A 165 22.88 29.61 20.51
C LEU A 165 23.27 28.28 21.18
N GLY A 166 24.22 28.30 22.11
CA GLY A 166 24.61 27.11 22.88
C GLY A 166 23.47 26.54 23.73
N TRP A 167 22.62 27.38 24.32
CA TRP A 167 21.55 26.94 25.21
C TRP A 167 20.41 26.21 24.49
N PRO A 168 19.84 26.74 23.38
CA PRO A 168 18.88 25.97 22.59
C PRO A 168 19.47 24.65 22.06
N GLY A 169 20.76 24.63 21.71
CA GLY A 169 21.46 23.41 21.33
C GLY A 169 21.51 22.38 22.47
N ALA A 170 21.81 22.82 23.69
CA ALA A 170 21.81 21.97 24.88
C ALA A 170 20.40 21.42 25.17
N VAL A 171 19.35 22.24 25.09
CA VAL A 171 17.95 21.81 25.24
C VAL A 171 17.58 20.75 24.20
N ILE A 172 17.93 20.96 22.93
CA ILE A 172 17.68 20.00 21.85
C ILE A 172 18.42 18.67 22.11
N GLY A 173 19.69 18.74 22.49
CA GLY A 173 20.52 17.57 22.77
C GLY A 173 19.99 16.75 23.95
N VAL A 174 19.72 17.39 25.09
CA VAL A 174 19.20 16.75 26.31
C VAL A 174 17.81 16.18 26.07
N SER A 175 16.92 16.93 25.41
CA SER A 175 15.58 16.44 25.05
C SER A 175 15.63 15.27 24.07
N GLY A 176 16.56 15.31 23.11
CA GLY A 176 16.80 14.23 22.17
C GLY A 176 17.28 12.96 22.87
N ALA A 177 18.22 13.10 23.81
CA ALA A 177 18.70 12.00 24.64
C ALA A 177 17.58 11.42 25.53
N ALA A 178 16.82 12.27 26.22
CA ALA A 178 15.67 11.85 27.03
C ALA A 178 14.61 11.12 26.20
N THR A 179 14.29 11.64 25.01
CA THR A 179 13.37 11.01 24.05
C THR A 179 13.90 9.66 23.56
N PHE A 180 15.19 9.57 23.26
CA PHE A 180 15.83 8.33 22.83
C PHE A 180 15.80 7.29 23.95
N ILE A 181 16.19 7.66 25.18
CA ILE A 181 16.18 6.78 26.36
C ILE A 181 14.76 6.31 26.69
N ALA A 182 13.77 7.22 26.75
CA ALA A 182 12.37 6.85 26.92
C ALA A 182 11.92 5.91 25.80
N GLY A 183 12.36 6.18 24.57
CA GLY A 183 12.15 5.33 23.41
C GLY A 183 12.77 3.95 23.54
N LEU A 184 13.91 3.79 24.22
CA LEU A 184 14.58 2.51 24.48
C LEU A 184 13.91 1.75 25.63
N ALA A 185 13.59 2.41 26.73
CA ALA A 185 12.91 1.80 27.88
C ALA A 185 11.52 1.24 27.49
N LEU A 186 10.90 1.85 26.48
CA LEU A 186 9.61 1.46 25.92
C LEU A 186 9.73 0.63 24.62
N LEU A 187 10.92 0.07 24.32
CA LEU A 187 11.10 -0.98 23.30
C LEU A 187 10.73 -2.35 23.90
N PRO A 188 9.52 -2.88 23.66
CA PRO A 188 9.38 -4.32 23.66
C PRO A 188 10.16 -4.88 22.46
N GLY A 189 11.01 -5.88 22.69
CA GLY A 189 11.72 -6.59 21.62
C GLY A 189 10.79 -7.10 20.52
N HIS A 190 11.33 -7.30 19.31
CA HIS A 190 10.59 -7.75 18.11
C HIS A 190 9.68 -8.95 18.39
N ALA A 191 10.13 -9.88 19.24
CA ALA A 191 9.36 -11.05 19.67
C ALA A 191 7.98 -10.67 20.25
N HIS A 192 7.90 -9.62 21.07
CA HIS A 192 6.65 -9.19 21.68
C HIS A 192 5.73 -8.45 20.69
N ALA A 193 6.28 -7.70 19.73
CA ALA A 193 5.47 -7.05 18.70
C ALA A 193 4.78 -8.06 17.78
N THR A 194 5.55 -9.05 17.32
CA THR A 194 5.03 -10.17 16.53
C THR A 194 4.01 -10.97 17.32
N ALA A 195 4.28 -11.30 18.60
CA ALA A 195 3.32 -12.03 19.44
C ALA A 195 2.00 -11.27 19.66
N ARG A 196 2.05 -9.94 19.84
CA ARG A 196 0.82 -9.11 19.94
C ARG A 196 0.05 -9.09 18.63
N MET A 197 0.76 -9.01 17.50
CA MET A 197 0.14 -9.05 16.17
C MET A 197 -0.52 -10.41 15.93
N GLN A 198 0.12 -11.52 16.33
CA GLN A 198 -0.47 -12.86 16.31
C GLN A 198 -1.74 -12.96 17.16
N ARG A 199 -1.76 -12.39 18.38
CA ARG A 199 -2.99 -12.34 19.21
C ARG A 199 -4.12 -11.57 18.52
N SER A 200 -3.79 -10.46 17.87
CA SER A 200 -4.76 -9.62 17.16
C SER A 200 -5.31 -10.32 15.91
N TYR A 201 -4.44 -11.05 15.20
CA TYR A 201 -4.83 -11.92 14.11
C TYR A 201 -5.80 -13.01 14.58
N ARG A 202 -5.47 -13.74 15.67
CA ARG A 202 -6.36 -14.77 16.26
C ARG A 202 -7.71 -14.20 16.68
N ALA A 203 -7.73 -13.02 17.32
CA ALA A 203 -8.97 -12.33 17.68
C ALA A 203 -9.83 -11.97 16.45
N ARG A 204 -9.20 -11.52 15.35
CA ARG A 204 -9.90 -11.25 14.08
C ARG A 204 -10.41 -12.53 13.43
N ALA A 205 -9.64 -13.61 13.43
CA ALA A 205 -10.05 -14.92 12.91
C ALA A 205 -11.29 -15.44 13.67
N ARG A 206 -11.28 -15.36 15.00
CA ARG A 206 -12.44 -15.70 15.85
C ARG A 206 -13.68 -14.88 15.50
N ARG A 207 -13.53 -13.58 15.24
CA ARG A 207 -14.64 -12.72 14.83
C ARG A 207 -15.19 -13.08 13.45
N VAL A 208 -14.32 -13.47 12.51
CA VAL A 208 -14.74 -14.00 11.20
C VAL A 208 -15.54 -15.29 11.41
N LEU A 209 -14.98 -16.28 12.12
CA LEU A 209 -15.64 -17.56 12.36
C LEU A 209 -16.96 -17.43 13.14
N THR A 210 -17.03 -16.49 14.09
CA THR A 210 -18.29 -16.18 14.81
C THR A 210 -19.34 -15.61 13.86
N ALA A 211 -18.96 -14.71 12.96
CA ALA A 211 -19.86 -14.17 11.94
C ALA A 211 -20.23 -15.21 10.87
N THR A 212 -19.32 -16.13 10.53
CA THR A 212 -19.57 -17.29 9.66
C THR A 212 -20.66 -18.18 10.28
N GLY A 213 -20.52 -18.55 11.55
CA GLY A 213 -21.52 -19.35 12.26
C GLY A 213 -22.88 -18.65 12.32
N ALA A 214 -22.91 -17.37 12.71
CA ALA A 214 -24.15 -16.59 12.74
C ALA A 214 -24.83 -16.45 11.37
N LEU A 215 -24.06 -16.45 10.28
CA LEU A 215 -24.58 -16.42 8.91
C LEU A 215 -25.17 -17.78 8.50
N MET A 216 -24.52 -18.89 8.85
CA MET A 216 -25.05 -20.24 8.62
C MET A 216 -26.40 -20.46 9.34
N ASP A 217 -26.55 -19.87 10.52
CA ASP A 217 -27.75 -20.01 11.35
C ASP A 217 -28.89 -19.05 10.90
N ALA A 218 -28.60 -18.03 10.08
CA ALA A 218 -29.56 -17.01 9.68
C ALA A 218 -30.54 -17.49 8.58
N PRO A 219 -31.77 -16.95 8.52
CA PRO A 219 -32.70 -17.18 7.42
C PRO A 219 -32.23 -16.46 6.14
N VAL A 220 -32.13 -17.21 5.04
CA VAL A 220 -31.61 -16.76 3.73
C VAL A 220 -32.50 -15.68 3.10
N HIS A 221 -31.90 -14.79 2.31
CA HIS A 221 -32.59 -13.71 1.58
C HIS A 221 -33.31 -12.68 2.47
N THR A 222 -33.07 -12.70 3.78
CA THR A 222 -33.59 -11.68 4.69
C THR A 222 -32.68 -10.44 4.72
N PRO A 223 -33.19 -9.26 5.11
CA PRO A 223 -32.34 -8.08 5.35
C PRO A 223 -31.24 -8.34 6.38
N ALA A 224 -31.48 -9.27 7.33
CA ALA A 224 -30.51 -9.69 8.33
C ALA A 224 -29.36 -10.50 7.71
N ASP A 225 -29.67 -11.45 6.83
CA ASP A 225 -28.68 -12.21 6.04
C ASP A 225 -27.76 -11.27 5.24
N HIS A 226 -28.35 -10.35 4.47
CA HIS A 226 -27.59 -9.35 3.72
C HIS A 226 -26.71 -8.44 4.61
N ARG A 227 -27.16 -8.12 5.83
CA ARG A 227 -26.34 -7.35 6.80
C ARG A 227 -25.19 -8.19 7.35
N LEU A 228 -25.43 -9.46 7.69
CA LEU A 228 -24.42 -10.39 8.19
C LEU A 228 -23.38 -10.73 7.11
N ALA A 229 -23.80 -11.03 5.89
CA ALA A 229 -22.91 -11.24 4.74
C ALA A 229 -22.00 -10.02 4.49
N ARG A 230 -22.57 -8.80 4.47
CA ARG A 230 -21.78 -7.55 4.35
C ARG A 230 -20.84 -7.33 5.53
N ARG A 231 -21.22 -7.72 6.74
CA ARG A 231 -20.35 -7.67 7.92
C ARG A 231 -19.21 -8.68 7.79
N LEU A 232 -19.48 -9.91 7.38
CA LEU A 232 -18.49 -10.97 7.20
C LEU A 232 -17.45 -10.59 6.13
N ARG A 233 -17.87 -10.05 4.96
CA ARG A 233 -16.93 -9.54 3.93
C ARG A 233 -15.96 -8.51 4.50
N ARG A 234 -16.47 -7.54 5.28
CA ARG A 234 -15.63 -6.53 5.94
C ARG A 234 -14.67 -7.11 6.99
N LEU A 235 -15.06 -8.19 7.68
CA LEU A 235 -14.19 -8.86 8.65
C LEU A 235 -13.10 -9.66 7.96
N VAL A 236 -13.40 -10.34 6.84
CA VAL A 236 -12.42 -11.05 6.01
C VAL A 236 -11.35 -10.10 5.46
N VAL A 237 -11.76 -8.96 4.87
CA VAL A 237 -10.80 -7.94 4.39
C VAL A 237 -9.87 -7.47 5.51
N ARG A 238 -10.40 -7.22 6.72
CA ARG A 238 -9.58 -6.85 7.88
C ARG A 238 -8.67 -7.97 8.37
N LEU A 239 -9.10 -9.23 8.29
CA LEU A 239 -8.25 -10.38 8.63
C LEU A 239 -7.03 -10.41 7.70
N ASN A 240 -7.26 -10.24 6.40
CA ASN A 240 -6.22 -10.24 5.37
C ASN A 240 -5.22 -9.08 5.58
N GLU A 241 -5.70 -7.86 5.87
CA GLU A 241 -4.82 -6.72 6.20
C GLU A 241 -3.85 -7.06 7.34
N THR A 242 -4.34 -7.71 8.41
CA THR A 242 -3.49 -8.14 9.51
C THR A 242 -2.57 -9.29 9.16
N ALA A 243 -3.02 -10.23 8.31
CA ALA A 243 -2.18 -11.33 7.87
C ALA A 243 -1.00 -10.84 7.03
N LEU A 244 -1.20 -9.85 6.14
CA LEU A 244 -0.13 -9.21 5.38
C LEU A 244 0.88 -8.48 6.27
N VAL A 245 0.39 -7.72 7.27
CA VAL A 245 1.28 -7.04 8.23
C VAL A 245 2.04 -8.07 9.08
N LEU A 246 1.41 -9.16 9.48
CA LEU A 246 2.06 -10.21 10.26
C LEU A 246 3.09 -11.01 9.42
N ASP A 247 2.78 -11.35 8.17
CA ASP A 247 3.69 -12.06 7.27
C ASP A 247 4.98 -11.27 7.05
N THR A 248 4.85 -9.98 6.80
CA THR A 248 6.00 -9.07 6.61
C THR A 248 6.79 -8.83 7.90
N GLN A 249 6.16 -8.87 9.08
CA GLN A 249 6.87 -8.86 10.36
C GLN A 249 7.63 -10.15 10.62
N LEU A 250 7.02 -11.31 10.31
CA LEU A 250 7.66 -12.62 10.42
C LEU A 250 8.84 -12.77 9.46
N ALA A 251 8.73 -12.19 8.25
CA ALA A 251 9.81 -12.17 7.26
C ALA A 251 10.99 -11.26 7.62
N ALA A 252 10.81 -10.33 8.56
CA ALA A 252 11.81 -9.34 8.94
C ALA A 252 12.50 -9.66 10.27
N ALA A 253 12.24 -10.82 10.87
CA ALA A 253 13.03 -11.31 12.00
C ALA A 253 14.46 -11.58 11.51
N PRO A 254 15.51 -11.20 12.28
CA PRO A 254 16.90 -11.49 11.91
C PRO A 254 17.04 -13.01 11.79
N ALA A 255 17.12 -13.48 10.55
CA ALA A 255 17.40 -14.86 10.23
C ALA A 255 18.93 -15.03 10.33
N ASP A 256 19.39 -15.97 11.16
CA ASP A 256 20.43 -16.84 10.64
C ASP A 256 19.78 -17.56 9.44
N ASP A 257 20.50 -17.68 8.31
CA ASP A 257 19.99 -18.19 7.02
C ASP A 257 19.28 -19.58 7.10
N ASN A 258 19.37 -20.25 8.25
CA ASN A 258 18.77 -21.54 8.59
C ASN A 258 17.50 -21.50 9.48
N ASP A 259 16.86 -20.35 9.77
CA ASP A 259 15.65 -20.31 10.61
C ASP A 259 14.40 -20.90 9.90
N THR A 260 14.33 -22.23 9.85
CA THR A 260 13.18 -23.03 9.39
C THR A 260 11.91 -22.70 10.17
N ALA A 261 12.03 -22.29 11.44
CA ALA A 261 10.89 -21.96 12.28
C ALA A 261 10.19 -20.65 11.85
N ALA A 262 10.89 -19.68 11.26
CA ALA A 262 10.25 -18.49 10.67
C ALA A 262 9.45 -18.84 9.41
N LYS A 263 9.98 -19.74 8.56
CA LYS A 263 9.32 -20.22 7.34
C LYS A 263 8.05 -21.02 7.69
N ASP A 264 8.15 -21.91 8.67
CA ASP A 264 7.01 -22.71 9.15
C ASP A 264 5.90 -21.85 9.74
N ARG A 265 6.24 -20.81 10.51
CA ARG A 265 5.26 -19.85 11.04
C ARG A 265 4.51 -19.08 9.95
N ARG A 266 5.19 -18.70 8.86
CA ARG A 266 4.56 -18.02 7.72
C ARG A 266 3.66 -18.96 6.93
N ARG A 267 4.09 -20.21 6.72
CA ARG A 267 3.26 -21.27 6.11
C ARG A 267 2.00 -21.52 6.94
N SER A 268 2.15 -21.76 8.24
CA SER A 268 1.03 -21.96 9.18
C SER A 268 0.05 -20.78 9.16
N LEU A 269 0.55 -19.54 9.17
CA LEU A 269 -0.28 -18.34 9.06
C LEU A 269 -1.12 -18.35 7.77
N PHE A 270 -0.48 -18.64 6.63
CA PHE A 270 -1.15 -18.71 5.33
C PHE A 270 -2.22 -19.82 5.30
N GLU A 271 -1.90 -21.03 5.77
CA GLU A 271 -2.85 -22.14 5.80
C GLU A 271 -4.05 -21.86 6.71
N HIS A 272 -3.82 -21.25 7.89
CA HIS A 272 -4.89 -20.83 8.78
C HIS A 272 -5.78 -19.77 8.13
N GLU A 273 -5.17 -18.75 7.51
CA GLU A 273 -5.89 -17.68 6.81
C GLU A 273 -6.74 -18.26 5.69
N ARG A 274 -6.15 -19.11 4.86
CA ARG A 274 -6.80 -19.82 3.75
C ARG A 274 -8.05 -20.54 4.25
N ALA A 275 -7.92 -21.40 5.25
CA ALA A 275 -9.03 -22.19 5.75
C ALA A 275 -10.17 -21.35 6.36
N VAL A 276 -9.83 -20.32 7.16
CA VAL A 276 -10.83 -19.41 7.74
C VAL A 276 -11.61 -18.67 6.66
N VAL A 277 -10.92 -18.20 5.62
CA VAL A 277 -11.55 -17.48 4.50
C VAL A 277 -12.40 -18.43 3.64
N THR A 278 -11.97 -19.68 3.44
CA THR A 278 -12.78 -20.72 2.76
C THR A 278 -14.08 -20.99 3.52
N LEU A 279 -14.04 -21.18 4.84
CA LEU A 279 -15.25 -21.38 5.64
C LEU A 279 -16.20 -20.17 5.58
N ALA A 280 -15.66 -18.95 5.64
CA ALA A 280 -16.45 -17.73 5.49
C ALA A 280 -17.16 -17.66 4.14
N ARG A 281 -16.48 -18.03 3.04
CA ARG A 281 -17.04 -18.05 1.70
C ARG A 281 -18.11 -19.12 1.51
N LEU A 282 -17.88 -20.34 1.99
CA LEU A 282 -18.88 -21.41 1.95
C LEU A 282 -20.17 -21.01 2.68
N ALA A 283 -20.06 -20.26 3.78
CA ALA A 283 -21.21 -19.68 4.46
C ALA A 283 -21.89 -18.56 3.66
N GLN A 284 -21.13 -17.66 3.03
CA GLN A 284 -21.67 -16.56 2.20
C GLN A 284 -22.43 -17.04 0.97
N ARG A 285 -22.02 -18.18 0.41
CA ARG A 285 -22.71 -18.86 -0.69
C ARG A 285 -23.85 -19.76 -0.22
N HIS A 286 -24.12 -19.83 1.08
CA HIS A 286 -25.11 -20.74 1.67
C HIS A 286 -24.89 -22.22 1.29
N ALA A 287 -23.64 -22.62 0.99
CA ALA A 287 -23.29 -23.96 0.50
C ALA A 287 -23.68 -25.08 1.48
N HIS A 288 -23.58 -24.81 2.78
CA HIS A 288 -24.00 -25.70 3.87
C HIS A 288 -25.48 -26.14 3.80
N ARG A 289 -26.35 -25.40 3.08
CA ARG A 289 -27.76 -25.77 2.91
C ARG A 289 -27.97 -26.93 1.93
N GLN A 290 -27.02 -27.14 1.01
CA GLN A 290 -27.07 -28.26 0.06
C GLN A 290 -26.59 -29.58 0.65
N LEU A 291 -25.95 -29.53 1.82
CA LEU A 291 -25.48 -30.71 2.55
C LEU A 291 -26.63 -31.43 3.26
N SER A 292 -26.43 -32.73 3.52
CA SER A 292 -27.27 -33.52 4.41
C SER A 292 -27.32 -32.90 5.82
N ARG A 293 -28.33 -33.26 6.63
CA ARG A 293 -28.45 -32.71 8.00
C ARG A 293 -27.21 -33.00 8.85
N GLU A 294 -26.63 -34.19 8.69
CA GLU A 294 -25.42 -34.62 9.40
C GLU A 294 -24.17 -33.86 8.92
N ALA A 295 -23.93 -33.80 7.61
CA ALA A 295 -22.80 -33.07 7.04
C ALA A 295 -22.87 -31.56 7.31
N ARG A 296 -24.09 -30.98 7.39
CA ARG A 296 -24.31 -29.59 7.82
C ARG A 296 -23.95 -29.37 9.29
N ALA A 297 -24.31 -30.31 10.17
CA ALA A 297 -23.94 -30.24 11.58
C ALA A 297 -22.42 -30.33 11.74
N ASP A 298 -21.76 -31.20 10.98
CA ASP A 298 -20.30 -31.30 10.96
C ASP A 298 -19.64 -30.04 10.39
N ALA A 299 -20.17 -29.44 9.32
CA ALA A 299 -19.70 -28.16 8.80
C ALA A 299 -19.79 -27.04 9.86
N ARG A 300 -20.88 -27.01 10.63
CA ARG A 300 -21.04 -26.07 11.75
C ARG A 300 -20.07 -26.37 12.90
N ALA A 301 -19.79 -27.65 13.15
CA ALA A 301 -18.82 -28.10 14.15
C ALA A 301 -17.39 -27.67 13.77
N VAL A 302 -16.98 -27.74 12.49
CA VAL A 302 -15.67 -27.21 12.03
C VAL A 302 -15.52 -25.74 12.37
N VAL A 303 -16.51 -24.91 12.05
CA VAL A 303 -16.47 -23.47 12.32
C VAL A 303 -16.35 -23.18 13.82
N THR A 304 -17.00 -24.00 14.65
CA THR A 304 -17.01 -23.85 16.11
C THR A 304 -15.68 -24.29 16.72
N ALA A 305 -15.17 -25.45 16.33
CA ALA A 305 -13.86 -25.97 16.76
C ALA A 305 -12.71 -25.05 16.31
N ALA A 306 -12.78 -24.51 15.09
CA ALA A 306 -11.83 -23.53 14.58
C ALA A 306 -11.82 -22.23 15.41
N ARG A 307 -13.00 -21.76 15.84
CA ARG A 307 -13.15 -20.55 16.66
C ARG A 307 -12.49 -20.73 18.03
N GLU A 308 -12.68 -21.91 18.61
CA GLU A 308 -12.15 -22.25 19.94
C GLU A 308 -10.66 -22.64 19.90
N LEU A 309 -10.11 -22.90 18.70
CA LEU A 309 -8.79 -23.49 18.49
C LEU A 309 -8.68 -24.87 19.16
N ASP A 310 -9.77 -25.64 19.17
CA ASP A 310 -9.83 -27.00 19.69
C ASP A 310 -9.34 -27.99 18.63
N LEU A 311 -8.07 -28.38 18.75
CA LEU A 311 -7.41 -29.29 17.82
C LEU A 311 -8.07 -30.69 17.83
N ALA A 312 -8.41 -31.21 19.01
CA ALA A 312 -9.01 -32.54 19.14
C ALA A 312 -10.42 -32.58 18.52
N ALA A 313 -11.21 -31.51 18.67
CA ALA A 313 -12.50 -31.41 18.00
C ALA A 313 -12.33 -31.27 16.48
N LEU A 314 -11.35 -30.50 15.98
CA LEU A 314 -11.07 -30.37 14.56
C LEU A 314 -10.67 -31.70 13.92
N GLU A 315 -9.78 -32.47 14.56
CA GLU A 315 -9.36 -33.80 14.09
C GLU A 315 -10.54 -34.77 14.04
N LYS A 316 -11.36 -34.82 15.10
CA LYS A 316 -12.56 -35.66 15.14
C LYS A 316 -13.53 -35.33 14.01
N VAL A 317 -13.81 -34.04 13.79
CA VAL A 317 -14.71 -33.60 12.73
C VAL A 317 -14.11 -33.90 11.35
N ALA A 318 -12.81 -33.68 11.15
CA ALA A 318 -12.11 -34.00 9.91
C ALA A 318 -12.21 -35.50 9.55
N CYS A 319 -12.06 -36.40 10.53
CA CYS A 319 -12.25 -37.84 10.33
C CYS A 319 -13.71 -38.20 9.98
N ARG A 320 -14.72 -37.52 10.57
CA ARG A 320 -16.12 -37.77 10.22
C ARG A 320 -16.41 -37.43 8.76
N PHE A 321 -15.77 -36.40 8.22
CA PHE A 321 -15.95 -36.03 6.82
C PHE A 321 -15.50 -37.11 5.82
N GLN A 322 -14.56 -37.99 6.19
CA GLN A 322 -14.16 -39.13 5.35
C GLN A 322 -15.32 -40.11 5.11
N ARG A 323 -16.31 -40.17 6.02
CA ARG A 323 -17.49 -41.05 5.90
C ARG A 323 -18.47 -40.58 4.82
N TYR A 324 -18.37 -39.33 4.40
CA TYR A 324 -19.21 -38.76 3.35
C TYR A 324 -18.56 -38.85 1.97
N GLN A 325 -17.32 -39.35 1.87
CA GLN A 325 -16.70 -39.63 0.58
C GLN A 325 -17.42 -40.83 -0.07
N PRO A 326 -17.79 -40.76 -1.36
CA PRO A 326 -18.42 -41.88 -2.04
C PRO A 326 -17.46 -43.07 -2.06
N ALA A 327 -17.99 -44.27 -1.78
CA ALA A 327 -17.22 -45.51 -1.65
C ALA A 327 -16.57 -46.01 -2.95
N ASP A 328 -16.76 -45.34 -4.09
CA ASP A 328 -16.23 -45.76 -5.39
C ASP A 328 -15.44 -44.64 -6.09
N SER A 329 -14.14 -44.60 -5.85
CA SER A 329 -13.17 -44.21 -6.87
C SER A 329 -12.61 -45.48 -7.52
N VAL A 330 -13.50 -46.30 -8.11
CA VAL A 330 -13.08 -47.33 -9.06
C VAL A 330 -12.55 -46.59 -10.30
N PRO A 331 -11.34 -46.89 -10.81
CA PRO A 331 -10.89 -46.30 -12.07
C PRO A 331 -11.89 -46.68 -13.17
N ARG A 332 -12.53 -45.69 -13.79
CA ARG A 332 -13.37 -45.89 -14.98
C ARG A 332 -12.49 -46.35 -16.14
N SER A 333 -12.15 -47.62 -16.19
CA SER A 333 -11.82 -48.30 -17.44
C SER A 333 -13.12 -48.88 -18.01
N GLY A 334 -13.60 -48.35 -19.12
CA GLY A 334 -14.76 -48.94 -19.80
C GLY A 334 -15.40 -48.02 -20.82
N SER A 335 -14.99 -48.21 -22.08
CA SER A 335 -15.78 -48.12 -23.32
C SER A 335 -16.77 -46.96 -23.51
N ARG A 336 -16.45 -46.12 -24.50
CA ARG A 336 -17.41 -45.33 -25.29
C ARG A 336 -18.49 -46.26 -25.85
N GLU A 337 -19.74 -46.01 -25.50
CA GLU A 337 -20.90 -46.28 -26.36
C GLU A 337 -21.90 -45.11 -26.24
N ASP A 338 -22.57 -44.90 -27.36
CA ASP A 338 -23.24 -43.68 -27.81
C ASP A 338 -24.49 -43.25 -27.03
N GLY A 339 -24.74 -41.93 -27.07
CA GLY A 339 -26.09 -41.39 -27.22
C GLY A 339 -27.01 -41.43 -25.99
N GLY A 340 -26.70 -40.66 -24.96
CA GLY A 340 -27.65 -40.38 -23.87
C GLY A 340 -27.33 -39.06 -23.18
N ILE A 341 -28.32 -38.18 -23.06
CA ILE A 341 -28.22 -36.91 -22.34
C ILE A 341 -27.77 -37.19 -20.90
N CYS A 342 -26.52 -36.84 -20.58
CA CYS A 342 -26.00 -36.87 -19.22
C CYS A 342 -26.75 -35.82 -18.39
N VAL A 343 -27.74 -36.28 -17.61
CA VAL A 343 -28.20 -35.55 -16.44
C VAL A 343 -27.03 -35.56 -15.44
N VAL A 344 -26.20 -34.52 -15.46
CA VAL A 344 -25.19 -34.25 -14.43
C VAL A 344 -25.95 -34.00 -13.13
N SER A 345 -26.16 -35.07 -12.38
CA SER A 345 -26.95 -35.13 -11.16
C SER A 345 -26.38 -34.20 -10.09
N ALA A 346 -27.30 -33.53 -9.37
CA ALA A 346 -27.04 -32.73 -8.17
C ALA A 346 -26.21 -33.45 -7.08
N ALA A 347 -25.99 -34.76 -7.21
CA ALA A 347 -25.08 -35.55 -6.38
C ALA A 347 -23.60 -35.10 -6.45
N GLY A 348 -23.15 -34.49 -7.55
CA GLY A 348 -21.76 -34.02 -7.68
C GLY A 348 -21.42 -32.81 -6.81
N GLY A 349 -22.35 -31.86 -6.67
CA GLY A 349 -22.10 -30.60 -5.94
C GLY A 349 -22.02 -30.77 -4.42
N ALA A 350 -22.86 -31.64 -3.83
CA ALA A 350 -22.82 -31.90 -2.39
C ALA A 350 -21.51 -32.59 -1.97
N GLY A 351 -20.96 -33.48 -2.82
CA GLY A 351 -19.67 -34.12 -2.59
C GLY A 351 -18.51 -33.11 -2.59
N GLU A 352 -18.47 -32.21 -3.58
CA GLU A 352 -17.45 -31.16 -3.67
C GLU A 352 -17.51 -30.17 -2.49
N ILE A 353 -18.70 -29.75 -2.07
CA ILE A 353 -18.87 -28.88 -0.89
C ILE A 353 -18.36 -29.59 0.38
N THR A 354 -18.64 -30.88 0.52
CA THR A 354 -18.19 -31.69 1.65
C THR A 354 -16.67 -31.83 1.69
N GLU A 355 -16.05 -32.06 0.52
CA GLU A 355 -14.60 -32.10 0.34
C GLU A 355 -13.94 -30.77 0.73
N ARG A 356 -14.53 -29.63 0.36
CA ARG A 356 -14.04 -28.29 0.74
C ARG A 356 -14.08 -28.04 2.24
N TYR A 357 -15.14 -28.48 2.93
CA TYR A 357 -15.20 -28.41 4.40
C TYR A 357 -14.16 -29.34 5.05
N HIS A 358 -13.94 -30.52 4.48
CA HIS A 358 -12.91 -31.46 4.93
C HIS A 358 -11.48 -30.90 4.75
N GLU A 359 -11.17 -30.31 3.59
CA GLU A 359 -9.88 -29.69 3.34
C GLU A 359 -9.64 -28.48 4.25
N ALA A 360 -10.65 -27.63 4.44
CA ALA A 360 -10.55 -26.52 5.39
C ALA A 360 -10.28 -27.02 6.81
N ALA A 361 -10.92 -28.11 7.25
CA ALA A 361 -10.65 -28.73 8.54
C ALA A 361 -9.20 -29.26 8.63
N ARG A 362 -8.71 -29.98 7.61
CA ARG A 362 -7.32 -30.48 7.57
C ARG A 362 -6.28 -29.35 7.56
N ALA A 363 -6.52 -28.29 6.78
CA ALA A 363 -5.64 -27.13 6.74
C ALA A 363 -5.59 -26.41 8.10
N LEU A 364 -6.72 -26.33 8.82
CA LEU A 364 -6.74 -25.82 10.19
C LEU A 364 -5.97 -26.71 11.17
N VAL A 365 -6.17 -28.03 11.10
CA VAL A 365 -5.40 -28.99 11.92
C VAL A 365 -3.90 -28.79 11.68
N SER A 366 -3.46 -28.81 10.43
CA SER A 366 -2.04 -28.62 10.06
C SER A 366 -1.49 -27.26 10.50
N ALA A 367 -2.26 -26.19 10.35
CA ALA A 367 -1.82 -24.86 10.75
C ALA A 367 -1.73 -24.69 12.27
N ILE A 368 -2.59 -25.36 13.04
CA ILE A 368 -2.59 -25.29 14.51
C ILE A 368 -1.54 -26.25 15.09
N SER A 369 -1.35 -27.42 14.47
CA SER A 369 -0.45 -28.47 14.95
C SER A 369 1.02 -28.24 14.62
N SER A 370 1.35 -27.31 13.70
CA SER A 370 2.72 -27.01 13.28
C SER A 370 3.57 -26.42 14.43
N THR A 371 4.01 -27.32 15.32
CA THR A 371 5.11 -27.20 16.28
C THR A 371 6.27 -28.13 15.86
N ASP A 372 6.03 -29.10 14.96
CA ASP A 372 7.05 -30.02 14.45
C ASP A 372 7.50 -29.68 13.02
N ALA A 373 8.81 -29.54 12.87
CA ALA A 373 9.53 -29.17 11.66
C ALA A 373 9.60 -30.33 10.67
N ASN A 374 9.33 -30.06 9.39
CA ASN A 374 9.76 -30.93 8.29
C ASN A 374 10.89 -30.19 7.53
N PRO A 375 12.17 -30.60 7.65
CA PRO A 375 13.33 -29.80 7.28
C PRO A 375 13.62 -29.65 5.76
N HIS A 376 12.77 -30.17 4.87
CA HIS A 376 13.11 -30.33 3.45
C HIS A 376 12.55 -29.28 2.48
N VAL A 377 12.11 -28.09 2.92
CA VAL A 377 11.70 -27.01 1.98
C VAL A 377 12.60 -25.78 2.16
N GLN A 378 13.77 -25.84 1.53
CA GLN A 378 14.79 -24.80 1.54
C GLN A 378 14.58 -23.75 0.43
N GLN A 379 13.51 -22.95 0.43
CA GLN A 379 13.47 -21.78 -0.46
C GLN A 379 12.86 -20.56 0.22
N GLU A 380 13.48 -19.41 -0.02
CA GLU A 380 13.37 -18.17 0.75
C GLU A 380 12.31 -17.23 0.14
N PRO A 381 11.12 -17.07 0.75
CA PRO A 381 10.13 -16.13 0.24
C PRO A 381 10.50 -14.75 0.75
N ARG A 382 11.03 -13.86 -0.12
CA ARG A 382 11.09 -12.42 0.21
C ARG A 382 9.68 -11.93 0.56
N PRO A 383 9.52 -11.02 1.53
CA PRO A 383 8.20 -10.45 1.81
C PRO A 383 7.66 -9.79 0.54
N ALA A 384 6.48 -10.24 0.08
CA ALA A 384 5.84 -9.70 -1.12
C ALA A 384 5.48 -8.21 -0.99
N VAL A 385 5.46 -7.68 0.24
CA VAL A 385 5.06 -6.31 0.55
C VAL A 385 6.07 -5.66 1.49
N HIS A 386 6.48 -4.44 1.18
CA HIS A 386 7.22 -3.60 2.12
C HIS A 386 6.26 -2.75 2.96
N LEU A 387 6.39 -2.84 4.29
CA LEU A 387 5.61 -2.02 5.21
C LEU A 387 6.17 -0.60 5.28
N VAL A 388 5.27 0.39 5.29
CA VAL A 388 5.60 1.80 5.54
C VAL A 388 5.18 2.14 6.97
N GLY A 389 6.18 2.36 7.84
CA GLY A 389 5.97 2.64 9.25
C GLY A 389 5.18 1.55 9.97
N GLY A 390 5.39 0.27 9.63
CA GLY A 390 4.74 -0.88 10.25
C GLY A 390 3.36 -1.27 9.69
N TRP A 391 2.90 -0.62 8.61
CA TRP A 391 1.58 -0.85 8.01
C TRP A 391 1.65 -0.95 6.49
N LEU A 392 0.55 -1.38 5.87
CA LEU A 392 0.42 -1.42 4.41
C LEU A 392 0.62 -0.01 3.79
N PRO A 393 1.34 0.10 2.67
CA PRO A 393 1.69 1.38 2.03
C PRO A 393 0.51 2.19 1.49
N GLY A 394 -0.68 1.59 1.37
CA GLY A 394 -1.90 2.25 0.87
C GLY A 394 -1.73 2.81 -0.54
N SER A 395 -2.28 4.00 -0.80
CA SER A 395 -2.21 4.67 -2.10
C SER A 395 -0.83 5.27 -2.41
N GLY A 396 0.12 5.28 -1.46
CA GLY A 396 1.40 5.97 -1.61
C GLY A 396 2.28 5.40 -2.72
N ILE A 397 2.41 4.07 -2.80
CA ILE A 397 3.17 3.39 -3.86
C ILE A 397 2.52 3.60 -5.22
N VAL A 398 1.20 3.51 -5.30
CA VAL A 398 0.47 3.70 -6.56
C VAL A 398 0.60 5.13 -7.06
N ASN A 399 0.50 6.12 -6.17
CA ASN A 399 0.73 7.53 -6.52
C ASN A 399 2.18 7.75 -6.99
N ALA A 400 3.17 7.06 -6.40
CA ALA A 400 4.56 7.09 -6.85
C ALA A 400 4.70 6.60 -8.29
N ILE A 401 4.14 5.43 -8.59
CA ILE A 401 4.12 4.84 -9.94
C ILE A 401 3.38 5.77 -10.91
N ALA A 402 2.19 6.24 -10.55
CA ALA A 402 1.35 7.11 -11.38
C ALA A 402 2.01 8.45 -11.70
N SER A 403 2.81 9.02 -10.80
CA SER A 403 3.53 10.27 -11.09
C SER A 403 4.68 10.06 -12.09
N SER A 404 5.32 8.89 -12.05
CA SER A 404 6.41 8.52 -12.96
C SER A 404 5.95 7.97 -14.32
N LYS A 405 4.67 7.57 -14.43
CA LYS A 405 4.09 7.03 -15.65
C LYS A 405 3.42 8.15 -16.45
N GLN A 406 3.51 8.07 -17.77
CA GLN A 406 2.78 8.98 -18.64
C GLN A 406 1.33 8.48 -18.76
N GLY A 407 0.37 9.37 -18.53
CA GLY A 407 -1.05 9.11 -18.72
C GLY A 407 -1.59 9.63 -20.05
N THR A 408 -2.87 9.33 -20.30
CA THR A 408 -3.55 9.66 -21.57
C THR A 408 -4.00 11.13 -21.66
N ALA A 409 -4.31 11.77 -20.53
CA ALA A 409 -4.73 13.16 -20.51
C ALA A 409 -3.53 14.11 -20.70
N ARG A 410 -3.76 15.29 -21.29
CA ARG A 410 -2.71 16.29 -21.58
C ARG A 410 -1.86 16.65 -20.35
N VAL A 411 -2.47 16.70 -19.17
CA VAL A 411 -1.81 17.04 -17.90
C VAL A 411 -1.04 15.86 -17.30
N ASP A 412 -1.42 14.63 -17.66
CA ASP A 412 -0.79 13.40 -17.17
C ASP A 412 0.41 12.97 -18.05
N ARG A 413 0.72 13.72 -19.12
CA ARG A 413 1.88 13.43 -20.00
C ARG A 413 3.24 13.74 -19.36
N ILE A 414 3.25 14.56 -18.30
CA ILE A 414 4.48 14.96 -17.62
C ILE A 414 4.86 13.90 -16.59
N SER A 415 5.89 13.10 -16.89
CA SER A 415 6.47 12.12 -15.97
C SER A 415 7.50 12.76 -15.05
N LEU A 416 7.20 12.83 -13.76
CA LEU A 416 8.09 13.35 -12.72
C LEU A 416 8.05 12.44 -11.50
N THR A 417 9.15 12.33 -10.77
CA THR A 417 9.10 11.65 -9.47
C THR A 417 8.17 12.43 -8.52
N VAL A 418 7.42 11.72 -7.66
CA VAL A 418 6.52 12.36 -6.69
C VAL A 418 7.25 13.39 -5.83
N SER A 419 8.49 13.10 -5.44
CA SER A 419 9.32 14.02 -4.65
C SER A 419 9.51 15.36 -5.36
N THR A 420 9.78 15.35 -6.66
CA THR A 420 10.06 16.55 -7.47
C THR A 420 8.78 17.33 -7.74
N ARG A 421 7.69 16.62 -8.05
CA ARG A 421 6.37 17.23 -8.24
C ARG A 421 5.91 17.94 -6.98
N VAL A 422 5.92 17.22 -5.85
CA VAL A 422 5.48 17.75 -4.55
C VAL A 422 6.42 18.86 -4.05
N SER A 423 7.74 18.77 -4.28
CA SER A 423 8.65 19.85 -3.87
C SER A 423 8.40 21.16 -4.62
N LEU A 424 8.12 21.09 -5.92
CA LEU A 424 7.83 22.29 -6.72
C LEU A 424 6.47 22.88 -6.36
N GLN A 425 5.44 22.04 -6.22
CA GLN A 425 4.13 22.46 -5.70
C GLN A 425 4.26 23.11 -4.33
N LEU A 426 5.02 22.50 -3.42
CA LEU A 426 5.25 23.01 -2.08
C LEU A 426 5.95 24.37 -2.11
N ALA A 427 6.99 24.54 -2.94
CA ALA A 427 7.70 25.81 -3.07
C ALA A 427 6.78 26.94 -3.55
N ILE A 428 5.98 26.69 -4.58
CA ILE A 428 5.06 27.70 -5.14
C ILE A 428 3.95 28.03 -4.14
N ALA A 429 3.35 27.00 -3.52
CA ALA A 429 2.29 27.20 -2.53
C ALA A 429 2.79 27.94 -1.29
N LEU A 430 4.00 27.66 -0.83
CA LEU A 430 4.63 28.37 0.28
C LEU A 430 4.98 29.81 -0.12
N GLY A 431 5.50 30.04 -1.33
CA GLY A 431 5.75 31.39 -1.84
C GLY A 431 4.48 32.24 -1.86
N LEU A 432 3.36 31.68 -2.35
CA LEU A 432 2.06 32.34 -2.31
C LEU A 432 1.57 32.59 -0.89
N ALA A 433 1.67 31.59 0.00
CA ALA A 433 1.24 31.74 1.39
C ALA A 433 2.07 32.77 2.16
N VAL A 434 3.39 32.82 1.93
CA VAL A 434 4.26 33.84 2.49
C VAL A 434 3.91 35.21 1.92
N PHE A 435 3.71 35.33 0.61
CA PHE A 435 3.35 36.60 -0.03
C PHE A 435 2.02 37.17 0.50
N PHE A 436 0.96 36.37 0.51
CA PHE A 436 -0.35 36.82 1.00
C PHE A 436 -0.37 36.95 2.53
N GLY A 437 0.27 36.04 3.26
CA GLY A 437 0.35 36.12 4.73
C GLY A 437 1.12 37.34 5.21
N ASP A 438 2.18 37.74 4.49
CA ASP A 438 2.94 38.97 4.81
C ASP A 438 2.13 40.24 4.58
N LEU A 439 1.24 40.22 3.57
CA LEU A 439 0.33 41.33 3.28
C LEU A 439 -0.83 41.43 4.30
N LEU A 440 -1.35 40.29 4.79
CA LEU A 440 -2.43 40.27 5.77
C LEU A 440 -1.94 40.59 7.18
N SER A 441 -0.94 39.85 7.67
CA SER A 441 -0.45 39.97 9.03
C SER A 441 1.02 39.55 9.14
N PRO A 442 1.97 40.51 9.07
CA PRO A 442 3.40 40.28 9.25
C PRO A 442 3.79 39.46 10.49
N SER A 443 2.96 39.46 11.53
CA SER A 443 3.18 38.75 12.80
C SER A 443 2.70 37.30 12.83
N HIS A 444 1.85 36.84 11.90
CA HIS A 444 1.13 35.56 12.05
C HIS A 444 1.14 34.64 10.81
N LEU A 445 1.87 35.02 9.74
CA LEU A 445 2.01 34.25 8.48
C LEU A 445 2.48 32.79 8.64
N LEU A 446 3.07 32.43 9.78
CA LEU A 446 3.55 31.08 10.07
C LEU A 446 2.44 30.03 10.00
N TRP A 447 1.21 30.37 10.38
CA TRP A 447 0.10 29.42 10.35
C TRP A 447 -0.30 29.05 8.92
N ALA A 448 -0.23 29.99 7.98
CA ALA A 448 -0.41 29.72 6.55
C ALA A 448 0.70 28.82 6.01
N VAL A 449 1.96 29.08 6.38
CA VAL A 449 3.14 28.27 5.99
C VAL A 449 3.01 26.82 6.49
N VAL A 450 2.71 26.62 7.78
CA VAL A 450 2.50 25.27 8.32
C VAL A 450 1.29 24.60 7.66
N SER A 451 0.25 25.38 7.28
CA SER A 451 -0.93 24.89 6.54
C SER A 451 -0.58 24.28 5.21
N VAL A 452 0.20 25.00 4.42
CA VAL A 452 0.71 24.49 3.15
C VAL A 452 1.59 23.25 3.38
N TYR A 453 2.59 23.35 4.26
CA TYR A 453 3.58 22.28 4.45
C TYR A 453 2.94 20.93 4.79
N VAL A 454 2.08 20.88 5.82
CA VAL A 454 1.47 19.62 6.25
C VAL A 454 0.43 19.12 5.24
N THR A 455 -0.21 20.01 4.47
CA THR A 455 -1.12 19.60 3.40
C THR A 455 -0.39 18.76 2.36
N PHE A 456 0.80 19.19 1.92
CA PHE A 456 1.66 18.45 0.98
C PHE A 456 2.44 17.30 1.64
N LEU A 457 2.54 17.29 2.98
CA LEU A 457 3.24 16.24 3.70
C LEU A 457 2.53 14.89 3.55
N GLY A 458 3.07 14.03 2.69
CA GLY A 458 2.57 12.67 2.48
C GLY A 458 1.25 12.61 1.71
N SER A 459 0.91 13.67 0.98
CA SER A 459 -0.11 13.66 -0.06
C SER A 459 0.56 13.84 -1.41
N ALA A 460 0.12 13.08 -2.41
CA ALA A 460 0.66 13.17 -3.77
C ALA A 460 -0.42 13.52 -4.79
N SER A 461 -1.69 13.22 -4.49
CA SER A 461 -2.81 13.39 -5.42
C SER A 461 -3.74 14.52 -4.99
N ASP A 462 -4.42 15.12 -5.95
CA ASP A 462 -5.13 16.39 -5.76
C ASP A 462 -6.28 16.27 -4.73
N ARG A 463 -7.04 15.16 -4.72
CA ARG A 463 -8.10 14.97 -3.70
C ARG A 463 -7.55 14.66 -2.32
N GLU A 464 -6.36 14.06 -2.23
CA GLU A 464 -5.72 13.85 -0.93
C GLU A 464 -5.29 15.19 -0.35
N GLN A 465 -4.70 16.06 -1.17
CA GLN A 465 -4.35 17.42 -0.82
C GLN A 465 -5.60 18.22 -0.42
N LEU A 466 -6.64 18.25 -1.27
CA LEU A 466 -7.91 18.93 -0.97
C LEU A 466 -8.54 18.45 0.34
N ARG A 467 -8.65 17.13 0.54
CA ARG A 467 -9.22 16.56 1.76
C ARG A 467 -8.41 16.96 2.99
N LYS A 468 -7.08 16.94 2.91
CA LYS A 468 -6.21 17.40 4.00
C LYS A 468 -6.39 18.88 4.27
N SER A 469 -6.45 19.74 3.25
CA SER A 469 -6.70 21.18 3.40
C SER A 469 -8.02 21.46 4.13
N VAL A 470 -9.12 20.83 3.70
CA VAL A 470 -10.45 20.99 4.33
C VAL A 470 -10.46 20.47 5.77
N PHE A 471 -9.93 19.27 5.99
CA PHE A 471 -9.84 18.70 7.34
C PHE A 471 -8.90 19.47 8.26
N ARG A 472 -7.93 20.20 7.70
CA ARG A 472 -7.09 21.10 8.48
C ARG A 472 -7.90 22.29 9.00
N VAL A 473 -8.65 22.96 8.14
CA VAL A 473 -9.48 24.10 8.56
C VAL A 473 -10.51 23.66 9.60
N LEU A 474 -11.22 22.55 9.35
CA LEU A 474 -12.19 21.98 10.30
C LEU A 474 -11.53 21.56 11.63
N GLY A 475 -10.37 20.90 11.56
CA GLY A 475 -9.61 20.50 12.73
C GLY A 475 -9.15 21.70 13.56
N THR A 476 -8.67 22.77 12.91
CA THR A 476 -8.28 24.02 13.58
C THR A 476 -9.48 24.69 14.24
N LEU A 477 -10.64 24.76 13.56
CA LEU A 477 -11.86 25.33 14.13
C LEU A 477 -12.27 24.60 15.42
N VAL A 478 -12.38 23.27 15.35
CA VAL A 478 -12.75 22.43 16.52
C VAL A 478 -11.69 22.55 17.63
N GLY A 479 -10.41 22.55 17.26
CA GLY A 479 -9.31 22.68 18.21
C GLY A 479 -9.23 24.06 18.88
N VAL A 480 -9.59 25.14 18.18
CA VAL A 480 -9.68 26.49 18.73
C VAL A 480 -10.80 26.56 19.77
N VAL A 481 -12.00 26.06 19.44
CA VAL A 481 -13.15 26.07 20.35
C VAL A 481 -12.88 25.22 21.60
N ALA A 482 -12.39 24.00 21.41
CA ALA A 482 -12.05 23.11 22.53
C ALA A 482 -10.86 23.64 23.34
N GLY A 483 -9.87 24.24 22.67
CA GLY A 483 -8.68 24.81 23.28
C GLY A 483 -8.99 26.04 24.15
N ASP A 484 -9.83 26.96 23.68
CA ASP A 484 -10.31 28.11 24.45
C ASP A 484 -11.11 27.65 25.69
N GLY A 485 -12.06 26.73 25.49
CA GLY A 485 -12.83 26.16 26.60
C GLY A 485 -11.95 25.53 27.68
N LEU A 486 -10.96 24.72 27.29
CA LEU A 486 -10.02 24.11 28.22
C LEU A 486 -9.07 25.13 28.86
N ALA A 487 -8.61 26.15 28.12
CA ALA A 487 -7.73 27.20 28.65
C ALA A 487 -8.41 27.99 29.77
N ARG A 488 -9.71 28.24 29.66
CA ARG A 488 -10.50 28.87 30.74
C ARG A 488 -10.65 27.99 31.97
N LEU A 489 -10.69 26.66 31.78
CA LEU A 489 -10.76 25.69 32.88
C LEU A 489 -9.41 25.47 33.57
N THR A 490 -8.31 25.43 32.81
CA THR A 490 -6.96 25.24 33.36
C THR A 490 -6.43 26.51 34.02
N GLY A 491 -6.87 27.68 33.56
CA GLY A 491 -6.45 28.98 34.10
C GLY A 491 -4.93 29.15 34.03
N THR A 492 -4.35 29.77 35.05
CA THR A 492 -2.90 29.98 35.16
C THR A 492 -2.14 28.81 35.77
N GLN A 493 -2.77 27.64 35.93
CA GLN A 493 -2.12 26.47 36.53
C GLN A 493 -1.22 25.76 35.49
N PRO A 494 0.13 25.84 35.62
CA PRO A 494 1.02 25.31 34.61
C PRO A 494 0.97 23.78 34.52
N VAL A 495 0.72 23.11 35.65
CA VAL A 495 0.61 21.64 35.72
C VAL A 495 -0.62 21.14 34.95
N ALA A 496 -1.76 21.83 35.07
CA ALA A 496 -2.98 21.46 34.36
C ALA A 496 -2.81 21.67 32.84
N SER A 497 -2.22 22.79 32.43
CA SER A 497 -1.87 23.06 31.03
C SER A 497 -0.93 22.00 30.46
N MET A 498 0.10 21.60 31.23
CA MET A 498 1.03 20.55 30.85
C MET A 498 0.35 19.19 30.65
N ALA A 499 -0.55 18.82 31.55
CA ALA A 499 -1.33 17.59 31.42
C ALA A 499 -2.16 17.59 30.13
N VAL A 500 -2.79 18.73 29.79
CA VAL A 500 -3.54 18.88 28.53
C VAL A 500 -2.63 18.76 27.31
N VAL A 501 -1.42 19.33 27.33
CA VAL A 501 -0.43 19.20 26.23
C VAL A 501 0.01 17.74 26.05
N ILE A 502 0.25 16.99 27.12
CA ILE A 502 0.61 15.57 27.05
C ILE A 502 -0.54 14.73 26.48
N VAL A 503 -1.78 15.00 26.92
CA VAL A 503 -2.98 14.36 26.36
C VAL A 503 -3.15 14.72 24.88
N ALA A 504 -2.93 15.97 24.50
CA ALA A 504 -2.96 16.41 23.11
C ALA A 504 -1.93 15.66 22.25
N ALA A 505 -0.70 15.49 22.73
CA ALA A 505 0.35 14.72 22.05
C ALA A 505 -0.03 13.23 21.90
N PHE A 506 -0.66 12.64 22.92
CA PHE A 506 -1.23 11.30 22.84
C PHE A 506 -2.29 11.20 21.74
N LEU A 507 -3.30 12.09 21.75
CA LEU A 507 -4.39 12.08 20.77
C LEU A 507 -3.88 12.30 19.34
N MET A 508 -2.90 13.19 19.17
CA MET A 508 -2.25 13.46 17.89
C MET A 508 -1.60 12.18 17.32
N SER A 509 -0.89 11.44 18.16
CA SER A 509 -0.24 10.18 17.79
C SER A 509 -1.25 9.05 17.54
N TYR A 510 -2.28 8.95 18.37
CA TYR A 510 -3.31 7.91 18.29
C TYR A 510 -4.18 8.04 17.03
N PHE A 511 -4.62 9.26 16.72
CA PHE A 511 -5.45 9.54 15.55
C PHE A 511 -4.66 9.77 14.26
N GLY A 512 -3.32 9.80 14.33
CA GLY A 512 -2.40 10.10 13.23
C GLY A 512 -2.72 9.41 11.90
N ARG A 513 -3.20 8.16 11.95
CA ARG A 513 -3.56 7.36 10.77
C ARG A 513 -5.06 7.13 10.57
N ILE A 514 -5.90 7.65 11.45
CA ILE A 514 -7.36 7.44 11.44
C ILE A 514 -8.06 8.65 10.83
N ASN A 515 -7.84 9.81 11.43
CA ASN A 515 -8.53 11.04 11.04
C ASN A 515 -7.63 12.24 11.27
N TYR A 516 -7.17 12.83 10.16
CA TYR A 516 -6.29 13.99 10.17
C TYR A 516 -6.93 15.22 10.84
N ALA A 517 -8.25 15.41 10.78
CA ALA A 517 -8.92 16.55 11.44
C ALA A 517 -8.75 16.49 12.97
N LEU A 518 -8.83 15.28 13.56
CA LEU A 518 -8.63 15.08 15.00
C LEU A 518 -7.18 15.37 15.43
N VAL A 519 -6.22 15.02 14.57
CA VAL A 519 -4.80 15.30 14.78
C VAL A 519 -4.55 16.82 14.82
N VAL A 520 -5.11 17.55 13.85
CA VAL A 520 -5.00 19.02 13.78
C VAL A 520 -5.72 19.67 14.96
N GLY A 521 -6.88 19.15 15.35
CA GLY A 521 -7.61 19.62 16.52
C GLY A 521 -6.82 19.46 17.81
N ALA A 522 -6.24 18.28 18.05
CA ALA A 522 -5.39 18.02 19.21
C ALA A 522 -4.14 18.92 19.21
N ALA A 523 -3.46 19.08 18.08
CA ALA A 523 -2.31 19.98 17.96
C ALA A 523 -2.69 21.45 18.24
N THR A 524 -3.82 21.91 17.70
CA THR A 524 -4.33 23.27 17.90
C THR A 524 -4.66 23.54 19.37
N LEU A 525 -5.29 22.57 20.02
CA LEU A 525 -5.58 22.58 21.44
C LEU A 525 -4.32 22.67 22.29
N GLY A 526 -3.28 21.87 21.99
CA GLY A 526 -1.99 21.95 22.69
C GLY A 526 -1.31 23.33 22.57
N VAL A 527 -1.35 23.93 21.38
CA VAL A 527 -0.80 25.28 21.18
C VAL A 527 -1.66 26.36 21.87
N ALA A 528 -2.98 26.19 21.92
CA ALA A 528 -3.85 27.12 22.66
C ALA A 528 -3.51 27.16 24.15
N GLN A 529 -3.17 26.00 24.74
CA GLN A 529 -2.68 25.93 26.12
C GLN A 529 -1.37 26.69 26.33
N PHE A 530 -0.46 26.65 25.35
CA PHE A 530 0.75 27.47 25.41
C PHE A 530 0.44 28.97 25.42
N TYR A 531 -0.38 29.44 24.47
CA TYR A 531 -0.76 30.87 24.43
C TYR A 531 -1.49 31.33 25.69
N SER A 532 -2.29 30.43 26.30
CA SER A 532 -2.92 30.69 27.60
C SER A 532 -1.88 30.95 28.68
N GLN A 533 -0.88 30.07 28.81
CA GLN A 533 0.19 30.21 29.80
C GLN A 533 1.12 31.39 29.52
N ALA A 534 1.29 31.79 28.26
CA ALA A 534 2.04 32.97 27.86
C ALA A 534 1.28 34.29 28.11
N GLY A 535 -0.02 34.23 28.42
CA GLY A 535 -0.87 35.42 28.60
C GLY A 535 -1.28 36.10 27.28
N GLU A 536 -1.04 35.46 26.14
CA GLU A 536 -1.30 36.02 24.80
C GLU A 536 -2.65 35.54 24.20
N LEU A 537 -3.33 34.60 24.86
CA LEU A 537 -4.56 34.00 24.35
C LEU A 537 -5.69 35.03 24.28
N THR A 538 -5.99 35.48 23.07
CA THR A 538 -7.07 36.43 22.77
C THR A 538 -8.01 35.85 21.72
N SER A 539 -9.30 36.22 21.76
CA SER A 539 -10.27 35.83 20.72
C SER A 539 -9.81 36.24 19.31
N ALA A 540 -9.18 37.41 19.18
CA ALA A 540 -8.57 37.89 17.94
C ALA A 540 -7.46 36.96 17.43
N LEU A 541 -6.53 36.53 18.30
CA LEU A 541 -5.46 35.59 17.95
C LEU A 541 -6.02 34.26 17.42
N LEU A 542 -7.08 33.77 18.08
CA LEU A 542 -7.76 32.54 17.68
C LEU A 542 -8.48 32.68 16.33
N ALA A 543 -9.09 33.83 16.05
CA ALA A 543 -9.68 34.15 14.75
C ALA A 543 -8.61 34.20 13.64
N THR A 544 -7.52 34.95 13.88
CA THR A 544 -6.37 35.02 12.96
C THR A 544 -5.79 33.65 12.66
N ARG A 545 -5.77 32.74 13.65
CA ARG A 545 -5.31 31.37 13.44
C ARG A 545 -6.17 30.60 12.42
N VAL A 546 -7.50 30.78 12.48
CA VAL A 546 -8.42 30.16 11.51
C VAL A 546 -8.24 30.79 10.14
N GLU A 547 -8.14 32.12 10.07
CA GLU A 547 -7.94 32.89 8.82
C GLU A 547 -6.65 32.49 8.11
N GLU A 548 -5.50 32.51 8.79
CA GLU A 548 -4.20 32.14 8.21
C GLU A 548 -4.16 30.65 7.82
N THR A 549 -4.80 29.78 8.61
CA THR A 549 -4.91 28.37 8.24
C THR A 549 -5.73 28.21 6.96
N ALA A 550 -6.84 28.96 6.84
CA ALA A 550 -7.69 28.96 5.66
C ALA A 550 -6.97 29.54 4.44
N LEU A 551 -6.19 30.61 4.60
CA LEU A 551 -5.35 31.19 3.55
C LEU A 551 -4.35 30.15 3.01
N GLY A 552 -3.56 29.53 3.90
CA GLY A 552 -2.62 28.50 3.46
C GLY A 552 -3.30 27.26 2.86
N ALA A 553 -4.49 26.89 3.36
CA ALA A 553 -5.30 25.82 2.77
C ALA A 553 -5.77 26.18 1.35
N ALA A 554 -6.20 27.43 1.14
CA ALA A 554 -6.59 27.93 -0.18
C ALA A 554 -5.40 27.94 -1.15
N CYS A 555 -4.23 28.45 -0.74
CA CYS A 555 -3.00 28.41 -1.55
C CYS A 555 -2.63 26.97 -1.93
N ALA A 556 -2.70 26.03 -0.99
CA ALA A 556 -2.40 24.62 -1.25
C ALA A 556 -3.39 23.95 -2.21
N ILE A 557 -4.69 24.28 -2.11
CA ILE A 557 -5.72 23.79 -3.04
C ILE A 557 -5.48 24.34 -4.45
N VAL A 558 -5.27 25.66 -4.57
CA VAL A 558 -5.03 26.32 -5.86
C VAL A 558 -3.81 25.70 -6.54
N VAL A 559 -2.68 25.59 -5.83
CA VAL A 559 -1.45 25.05 -6.40
C VAL A 559 -1.56 23.54 -6.67
N GLY A 560 -2.17 22.78 -5.77
CA GLY A 560 -2.38 21.34 -5.95
C GLY A 560 -3.26 21.00 -7.17
N LEU A 561 -4.19 21.89 -7.53
CA LEU A 561 -5.06 21.74 -8.71
C LEU A 561 -4.47 22.34 -9.99
N ALA A 562 -3.67 23.40 -9.90
CA ALA A 562 -3.18 24.16 -11.06
C ALA A 562 -1.75 23.80 -11.49
N VAL A 563 -0.87 23.45 -10.55
CA VAL A 563 0.57 23.26 -10.81
C VAL A 563 0.89 21.76 -10.79
N LEU A 564 1.15 21.18 -11.96
CA LEU A 564 1.51 19.76 -12.13
C LEU A 564 0.59 18.80 -11.34
N PRO A 565 -0.75 18.89 -11.46
CA PRO A 565 -1.66 18.05 -10.69
C PRO A 565 -1.42 16.56 -10.99
N LEU A 566 -1.56 15.71 -9.96
CA LEU A 566 -1.55 14.25 -10.11
C LEU A 566 -2.97 13.74 -9.92
N ARG A 567 -3.67 13.63 -11.05
CA ARG A 567 -5.10 13.33 -11.06
C ARG A 567 -5.36 12.03 -10.33
N THR A 568 -6.22 12.12 -9.32
CA THR A 568 -6.68 10.95 -8.56
C THR A 568 -7.31 9.86 -9.41
N THR A 569 -7.91 10.23 -10.54
CA THR A 569 -8.40 9.30 -11.55
C THR A 569 -7.27 8.53 -12.23
N HIS A 570 -6.15 9.18 -12.55
CA HIS A 570 -4.98 8.53 -13.14
C HIS A 570 -4.32 7.57 -12.14
N ALA A 571 -4.14 8.00 -10.89
CA ALA A 571 -3.65 7.12 -9.83
C ALA A 571 -4.58 5.91 -9.57
N ALA A 572 -5.91 6.10 -9.67
CA ALA A 572 -6.86 5.01 -9.57
C ALA A 572 -6.79 4.05 -10.78
N GLN A 573 -6.59 4.56 -12.00
CA GLN A 573 -6.37 3.73 -13.19
C GLN A 573 -5.10 2.88 -13.07
N VAL A 574 -3.97 3.50 -12.68
CA VAL A 574 -2.70 2.80 -12.45
C VAL A 574 -2.82 1.72 -11.36
N GLY A 575 -3.52 2.04 -10.27
CA GLY A 575 -3.79 1.07 -9.21
C GLY A 575 -4.63 -0.12 -9.67
N LEU A 576 -5.71 0.16 -10.41
CA LEU A 576 -6.58 -0.87 -10.98
C LEU A 576 -5.84 -1.74 -12.01
N ALA A 577 -5.03 -1.14 -12.89
CA ALA A 577 -4.23 -1.87 -13.86
C ALA A 577 -3.18 -2.76 -13.17
N GLY A 578 -2.55 -2.27 -12.09
CA GLY A 578 -1.64 -3.06 -11.27
C GLY A 578 -2.31 -4.27 -10.61
N TYR A 579 -3.53 -4.09 -10.08
CA TYR A 579 -4.34 -5.19 -9.54
C TYR A 579 -4.72 -6.22 -10.61
N LEU A 580 -5.22 -5.78 -11.77
CA LEU A 580 -5.62 -6.67 -12.86
C LEU A 580 -4.44 -7.48 -13.42
N ARG A 581 -3.24 -6.89 -13.48
CA ARG A 581 -2.02 -7.63 -13.83
C ARG A 581 -1.64 -8.67 -12.79
N ALA A 582 -1.74 -8.35 -11.51
CA ALA A 582 -1.50 -9.33 -10.45
C ALA A 582 -2.52 -10.47 -10.51
N LEU A 583 -3.79 -10.17 -10.85
CA LEU A 583 -4.82 -11.19 -11.06
C LEU A 583 -4.50 -12.07 -12.27
N ALA A 584 -4.10 -11.47 -13.39
CA ALA A 584 -3.68 -12.22 -14.58
C ALA A 584 -2.48 -13.14 -14.29
N GLN A 585 -1.48 -12.67 -13.55
CA GLN A 585 -0.32 -13.48 -13.13
C GLN A 585 -0.75 -14.69 -12.29
N VAL A 586 -1.66 -14.48 -11.35
CA VAL A 586 -2.23 -15.57 -10.54
C VAL A 586 -2.95 -16.58 -11.43
N LEU A 587 -3.78 -16.12 -12.38
CA LEU A 587 -4.51 -16.99 -13.30
C LEU A 587 -3.56 -17.77 -14.25
N ASP A 588 -2.54 -17.11 -14.80
CA ASP A 588 -1.52 -17.74 -15.65
C ASP A 588 -0.74 -18.81 -14.85
N GLY A 589 -0.50 -18.60 -13.55
CA GLY A 589 0.12 -19.60 -12.67
C GLY A 589 -0.69 -20.88 -12.48
N LEU A 590 -2.03 -20.83 -12.65
CA LEU A 590 -2.89 -22.02 -12.58
C LEU A 590 -2.76 -22.92 -13.81
N LEU A 591 -2.36 -22.34 -14.95
CA LEU A 591 -2.24 -23.04 -16.23
C LEU A 591 -0.93 -23.84 -16.35
N ALA A 592 0.06 -23.60 -15.47
CA ALA A 592 1.39 -24.21 -15.54
C ALA A 592 1.83 -24.83 -14.20
N PRO A 593 1.08 -25.83 -13.66
CA PRO A 593 1.34 -26.41 -12.34
C PRO A 593 2.69 -27.14 -12.21
N ASP A 594 3.25 -27.66 -13.31
CA ASP A 594 4.50 -28.46 -13.32
C ASP A 594 5.77 -27.65 -13.56
N SER A 595 5.67 -26.31 -13.67
CA SER A 595 6.89 -25.51 -13.72
C SER A 595 7.62 -25.63 -12.37
N PRO A 596 8.95 -25.86 -12.31
CA PRO A 596 9.69 -25.90 -11.04
C PRO A 596 9.60 -24.58 -10.23
N THR A 597 9.04 -23.54 -10.84
CA THR A 597 8.64 -22.25 -10.27
C THR A 597 7.23 -22.22 -9.64
N ALA A 598 6.31 -23.14 -9.96
CA ALA A 598 4.88 -23.07 -9.61
C ALA A 598 4.57 -23.25 -8.12
N GLY A 599 5.25 -24.18 -7.43
CA GLY A 599 5.14 -24.33 -5.98
C GLY A 599 5.67 -23.10 -5.22
N HIS A 600 6.57 -22.35 -5.84
CA HIS A 600 7.24 -21.16 -5.30
C HIS A 600 6.54 -19.84 -5.70
N SER A 601 5.71 -19.82 -6.75
CA SER A 601 5.02 -18.61 -7.25
C SER A 601 3.63 -18.41 -6.66
N ALA A 602 2.80 -19.45 -6.54
CA ALA A 602 1.37 -19.27 -6.24
C ALA A 602 1.08 -18.52 -4.92
N ARG A 603 1.82 -18.83 -3.84
CA ARG A 603 1.68 -18.11 -2.55
C ARG A 603 2.15 -16.66 -2.65
N THR A 604 3.28 -16.43 -3.32
CA THR A 604 3.86 -15.09 -3.50
C THR A 604 2.96 -14.23 -4.39
N ASP A 605 2.48 -14.78 -5.50
CA ASP A 605 1.57 -14.13 -6.44
C ASP A 605 0.23 -13.79 -5.78
N THR A 606 -0.28 -14.66 -4.91
CA THR A 606 -1.48 -14.38 -4.10
C THR A 606 -1.26 -13.23 -3.13
N ARG A 607 -0.09 -13.16 -2.49
CA ARG A 607 0.25 -12.04 -1.60
C ARG A 607 0.42 -10.73 -2.37
N VAL A 608 0.96 -10.77 -3.58
CA VAL A 608 1.03 -9.61 -4.49
C VAL A 608 -0.38 -9.19 -4.95
N LEU A 609 -1.26 -10.14 -5.25
CA LEU A 609 -2.67 -9.89 -5.56
C LEU A 609 -3.39 -9.21 -4.40
N ASP A 610 -3.22 -9.70 -3.16
CA ASP A 610 -3.81 -9.07 -1.97
C ASP A 610 -3.27 -7.65 -1.75
N ALA A 611 -1.97 -7.45 -1.89
CA ALA A 611 -1.33 -6.16 -1.72
C ALA A 611 -1.81 -5.14 -2.77
N SER A 612 -1.89 -5.56 -4.02
CA SER A 612 -2.37 -4.74 -5.14
C SER A 612 -3.86 -4.43 -5.03
N PHE A 613 -4.68 -5.36 -4.52
CA PHE A 613 -6.09 -5.12 -4.19
C PHE A 613 -6.25 -3.99 -3.15
N HIS A 614 -5.49 -4.05 -2.05
CA HIS A 614 -5.52 -2.99 -1.04
C HIS A 614 -5.03 -1.64 -1.59
N ALA A 615 -4.00 -1.66 -2.45
CA ALA A 615 -3.46 -0.48 -3.09
C ALA A 615 -4.48 0.16 -4.07
N ALA A 616 -5.14 -0.65 -4.90
CA ALA A 616 -6.19 -0.21 -5.83
C ALA A 616 -7.42 0.32 -5.08
N THR A 617 -7.87 -0.37 -4.02
CA THR A 617 -8.98 0.09 -3.19
C THR A 617 -8.66 1.43 -2.53
N ALA A 618 -7.42 1.62 -2.05
CA ALA A 618 -6.97 2.86 -1.45
C ALA A 618 -6.97 4.05 -2.43
N THR A 619 -6.69 3.82 -3.73
CA THR A 619 -6.72 4.88 -4.75
C THR A 619 -8.12 5.14 -5.31
N ILE A 620 -8.99 4.15 -5.39
CA ILE A 620 -10.35 4.30 -5.93
C ILE A 620 -11.33 4.87 -4.87
N ARG A 621 -11.19 4.51 -3.58
CA ARG A 621 -12.12 4.93 -2.52
C ARG A 621 -12.34 6.45 -2.40
N PRO A 622 -11.32 7.32 -2.54
CA PRO A 622 -11.50 8.78 -2.57
C PRO A 622 -12.36 9.29 -3.74
N LEU A 623 -12.56 8.47 -4.79
CA LEU A 623 -13.42 8.81 -5.92
C LEU A 623 -14.90 8.54 -5.64
N VAL A 624 -15.19 7.62 -4.72
CA VAL A 624 -16.56 7.19 -4.38
C VAL A 624 -17.26 8.12 -3.39
N ARG A 625 -16.52 8.75 -2.47
CA ARG A 625 -17.05 9.69 -1.48
C ARG A 625 -16.54 11.10 -1.75
N THR A 626 -17.22 11.81 -2.65
CA THR A 626 -16.96 13.23 -2.92
C THR A 626 -17.74 14.11 -1.94
N LEU A 627 -17.06 15.02 -1.24
CA LEU A 627 -17.69 16.03 -0.39
C LEU A 627 -18.41 17.12 -1.20
N LEU A 628 -18.02 17.35 -2.47
CA LEU A 628 -18.39 18.56 -3.24
C LEU A 628 -18.69 18.33 -4.73
N ALA A 629 -18.90 17.10 -5.23
CA ALA A 629 -19.21 16.88 -6.66
C ALA A 629 -19.95 15.55 -6.95
N THR A 630 -20.68 15.51 -8.07
CA THR A 630 -21.45 14.36 -8.58
C THR A 630 -20.66 13.06 -8.51
N ALA A 631 -21.11 12.11 -7.70
CA ALA A 631 -20.48 10.80 -7.61
C ALA A 631 -20.44 10.15 -9.00
N ASN A 632 -19.24 9.78 -9.46
CA ASN A 632 -19.12 9.01 -10.69
C ASN A 632 -19.77 7.64 -10.46
N ARG A 633 -20.95 7.40 -11.04
CA ARG A 633 -21.74 6.17 -10.84
C ARG A 633 -20.93 4.90 -11.13
N ARG A 634 -19.91 4.99 -12.00
CA ARG A 634 -19.02 3.89 -12.37
C ARG A 634 -18.01 3.49 -11.27
N CYS A 635 -17.65 4.37 -10.34
CA CYS A 635 -16.62 4.07 -9.33
C CYS A 635 -17.08 3.09 -8.23
N PRO A 636 -18.29 3.23 -7.65
CA PRO A 636 -18.85 2.22 -6.75
C PRO A 636 -18.98 0.85 -7.42
N GLU A 637 -19.38 0.82 -8.69
CA GLU A 637 -19.53 -0.39 -9.50
C GLU A 637 -18.18 -1.05 -9.77
N THR A 638 -17.17 -0.27 -10.17
CA THR A 638 -15.79 -0.76 -10.34
C THR A 638 -15.24 -1.36 -9.04
N LEU A 639 -15.45 -0.70 -7.89
CA LEU A 639 -15.04 -1.26 -6.59
C LEU A 639 -15.75 -2.58 -6.28
N ARG A 640 -17.06 -2.65 -6.57
CA ARG A 640 -17.83 -3.88 -6.37
C ARG A 640 -17.26 -5.03 -7.22
N LEU A 641 -16.94 -4.77 -8.48
CA LEU A 641 -16.36 -5.78 -9.37
C LEU A 641 -14.94 -6.18 -8.95
N VAL A 642 -14.11 -5.23 -8.50
CA VAL A 642 -12.78 -5.52 -7.94
C VAL A 642 -12.88 -6.34 -6.65
N ASP A 643 -13.82 -6.01 -5.76
CA ASP A 643 -14.09 -6.79 -4.55
C ASP A 643 -14.51 -8.23 -4.92
N LEU A 644 -15.39 -8.39 -5.92
CA LEU A 644 -15.85 -9.69 -6.41
C LEU A 644 -14.72 -10.49 -7.08
N SER A 645 -13.94 -9.89 -7.98
CA SER A 645 -12.82 -10.57 -8.64
C SER A 645 -11.71 -10.94 -7.66
N HIS A 646 -11.49 -10.16 -6.60
CA HIS A 646 -10.55 -10.50 -5.53
C HIS A 646 -11.06 -11.67 -4.69
N GLU A 647 -12.34 -11.64 -4.34
CA GLU A 647 -13.00 -12.73 -3.62
C GLU A 647 -12.98 -14.03 -4.43
N LEU A 648 -13.22 -13.98 -5.74
CA LEU A 648 -13.18 -15.15 -6.61
C LEU A 648 -11.75 -15.63 -6.89
N GLY A 649 -10.83 -14.72 -7.23
CA GLY A 649 -9.44 -15.07 -7.58
C GLY A 649 -8.71 -15.79 -6.44
N ARG A 650 -9.01 -15.43 -5.19
CA ARG A 650 -8.52 -16.16 -4.02
C ARG A 650 -9.06 -17.59 -3.93
N THR A 651 -10.28 -17.85 -4.35
CA THR A 651 -10.88 -19.18 -4.23
C THR A 651 -10.20 -20.14 -5.19
N ILE A 652 -9.93 -19.67 -6.41
CA ILE A 652 -9.32 -20.46 -7.48
C ILE A 652 -7.87 -20.86 -7.15
N VAL A 653 -7.08 -19.97 -6.55
CA VAL A 653 -5.72 -20.32 -6.05
C VAL A 653 -5.78 -21.44 -5.02
N HIS A 654 -6.84 -21.50 -4.22
CA HIS A 654 -6.95 -22.50 -3.17
C HIS A 654 -7.39 -23.86 -3.70
N ASP A 655 -8.06 -23.90 -4.85
CA ASP A 655 -8.58 -25.13 -5.48
C ASP A 655 -7.59 -25.78 -6.46
N SER A 656 -6.59 -25.05 -6.98
CA SER A 656 -5.63 -25.59 -7.97
C SER A 656 -4.65 -26.63 -7.41
N SER A 657 -4.40 -26.64 -6.09
CA SER A 657 -3.65 -27.73 -5.45
C SER A 657 -4.37 -29.08 -5.51
N VAL A 658 -5.69 -29.07 -5.73
CA VAL A 658 -6.54 -30.27 -5.84
C VAL A 658 -6.66 -30.75 -7.29
N LEU A 659 -6.53 -29.85 -8.26
CA LEU A 659 -6.68 -30.17 -9.69
C LEU A 659 -5.49 -30.86 -10.35
N ALA A 660 -4.28 -30.77 -9.78
CA ALA A 660 -3.10 -31.43 -10.32
C ALA A 660 -3.27 -32.97 -10.47
N HIS A 661 -4.37 -33.53 -9.93
CA HIS A 661 -4.67 -34.97 -9.94
C HIS A 661 -5.89 -35.36 -10.81
N ARG A 662 -6.53 -34.44 -11.56
CA ARG A 662 -7.73 -34.76 -12.38
C ARG A 662 -7.47 -34.53 -13.89
N GLY A 663 -7.03 -35.57 -14.58
CA GLY A 663 -6.49 -35.52 -15.95
C GLY A 663 -7.45 -35.23 -17.12
N ASN A 664 -8.78 -35.11 -16.92
CA ASN A 664 -9.73 -35.07 -18.06
C ASN A 664 -10.47 -33.73 -18.28
N ASP A 665 -10.51 -32.79 -17.32
CA ASP A 665 -11.19 -31.47 -17.44
C ASP A 665 -10.22 -30.29 -17.66
N LEU A 666 -8.91 -30.56 -17.76
CA LEU A 666 -7.86 -29.54 -17.73
C LEU A 666 -7.85 -28.62 -18.96
N THR A 667 -8.23 -29.10 -20.14
CA THR A 667 -8.23 -28.31 -21.38
C THR A 667 -9.36 -27.27 -21.41
N GLU A 668 -10.55 -27.62 -20.93
CA GLU A 668 -11.69 -26.68 -20.85
C GLU A 668 -11.45 -25.61 -19.77
N LEU A 669 -10.99 -26.03 -18.58
CA LEU A 669 -10.59 -25.11 -17.49
C LEU A 669 -9.43 -24.20 -17.92
N ALA A 670 -8.46 -24.73 -18.68
CA ALA A 670 -7.37 -23.93 -19.21
C ALA A 670 -7.87 -22.86 -20.19
N GLY A 671 -8.86 -23.19 -21.02
CA GLY A 671 -9.50 -22.25 -21.93
C GLY A 671 -10.17 -21.08 -21.19
N ILE A 672 -10.97 -21.35 -20.15
CA ILE A 672 -11.65 -20.32 -19.34
C ILE A 672 -10.61 -19.44 -18.62
N THR A 673 -9.61 -20.06 -17.99
CA THR A 673 -8.56 -19.37 -17.26
C THR A 673 -7.74 -18.46 -18.18
N HIS A 674 -7.38 -18.93 -19.37
CA HIS A 674 -6.65 -18.13 -20.35
C HIS A 674 -7.47 -16.93 -20.84
N ARG A 675 -8.77 -17.10 -21.10
CA ARG A 675 -9.66 -15.99 -21.46
C ARG A 675 -9.78 -14.96 -20.34
N ALA A 676 -9.99 -15.39 -19.10
CA ALA A 676 -10.03 -14.49 -17.95
C ALA A 676 -8.69 -13.72 -17.79
N ALA A 677 -7.55 -14.40 -17.86
CA ALA A 677 -6.24 -13.75 -17.79
C ALA A 677 -6.04 -12.73 -18.94
N SER A 678 -6.46 -13.08 -20.16
CA SER A 678 -6.40 -12.18 -21.32
C SER A 678 -7.29 -10.95 -21.16
N ALA A 679 -8.51 -11.11 -20.62
CA ALA A 679 -9.44 -10.02 -20.36
C ALA A 679 -8.89 -9.06 -19.29
N ALA A 680 -8.33 -9.61 -18.20
CA ALA A 680 -7.66 -8.80 -17.18
C ALA A 680 -6.50 -7.98 -17.75
N ARG A 681 -5.66 -8.57 -18.62
CA ARG A 681 -4.56 -7.88 -19.30
C ARG A 681 -5.07 -6.80 -20.26
N ALA A 682 -6.05 -7.11 -21.11
CA ALA A 682 -6.63 -6.15 -22.06
C ALA A 682 -7.22 -4.92 -21.34
N VAL A 683 -7.93 -5.13 -20.23
CA VAL A 683 -8.44 -4.02 -19.40
C VAL A 683 -7.30 -3.25 -18.74
N ALA A 684 -6.26 -3.92 -18.23
CA ALA A 684 -5.10 -3.27 -17.64
C ALA A 684 -4.32 -2.39 -18.65
N ASP A 685 -4.18 -2.86 -19.88
CA ASP A 685 -3.44 -2.17 -20.94
C ASP A 685 -4.24 -0.98 -21.49
N ASN A 686 -5.57 -1.13 -21.61
CA ASN A 686 -6.49 -0.03 -21.90
C ASN A 686 -6.43 1.08 -20.84
N LEU A 687 -6.38 0.70 -19.56
CA LEU A 687 -6.27 1.64 -18.43
C LEU A 687 -4.99 2.47 -18.48
N ASP A 688 -3.93 1.91 -19.03
CA ASP A 688 -2.64 2.57 -19.19
C ASP A 688 -2.51 3.35 -20.50
N GLY A 689 -3.54 3.34 -21.35
CA GLY A 689 -3.53 4.03 -22.64
C GLY A 689 -2.68 3.35 -23.70
N GLN A 690 -2.33 2.07 -23.51
CA GLN A 690 -1.70 1.26 -24.54
C GLN A 690 -2.77 0.74 -25.51
N GLU A 691 -2.39 0.47 -26.76
CA GLU A 691 -3.25 -0.25 -27.69
C GLU A 691 -3.53 -1.65 -27.11
N ALA A 692 -4.73 -1.80 -26.55
CA ALA A 692 -5.21 -3.09 -26.09
C ALA A 692 -5.68 -3.88 -27.31
N GLY A 693 -5.08 -5.04 -27.56
CA GLY A 693 -5.67 -6.02 -28.46
C GLY A 693 -7.07 -6.42 -27.97
N PRO A 694 -7.99 -6.82 -28.85
CA PRO A 694 -9.32 -7.27 -28.43
C PRO A 694 -9.17 -8.43 -27.43
N PRO A 695 -9.90 -8.43 -26.29
CA PRO A 695 -9.91 -9.57 -25.39
C PRO A 695 -10.37 -10.83 -26.16
N ALA A 696 -9.86 -12.00 -25.77
CA ALA A 696 -10.25 -13.25 -26.40
C ALA A 696 -11.79 -13.42 -26.32
N PRO A 697 -12.45 -13.90 -27.40
CA PRO A 697 -13.90 -14.04 -27.42
C PRO A 697 -14.37 -14.97 -26.30
N SER A 698 -15.31 -14.48 -25.47
CA SER A 698 -15.88 -15.24 -24.36
C SER A 698 -16.93 -16.23 -24.86
N ALA A 699 -16.94 -17.44 -24.31
CA ALA A 699 -18.02 -18.41 -24.52
C ALA A 699 -19.30 -18.02 -23.77
N ALA A 700 -19.20 -17.19 -22.71
CA ALA A 700 -20.31 -16.76 -21.89
C ALA A 700 -21.23 -15.73 -22.58
N THR A 701 -20.77 -15.11 -23.67
CA THR A 701 -21.52 -14.09 -24.43
C THR A 701 -22.57 -14.65 -25.39
N ALA A 702 -22.81 -15.96 -25.40
CA ALA A 702 -24.03 -16.56 -25.94
C ALA A 702 -25.22 -16.51 -24.96
N LEU A 703 -25.00 -16.13 -23.70
CA LEU A 703 -26.07 -15.84 -22.73
C LEU A 703 -26.26 -14.33 -22.61
N GLU A 704 -27.53 -13.89 -22.69
CA GLU A 704 -27.99 -12.50 -22.51
C GLU A 704 -27.22 -11.70 -21.44
N PRO A 705 -27.08 -10.37 -21.61
CA PRO A 705 -26.41 -9.52 -20.64
C PRO A 705 -27.01 -9.73 -19.25
N ALA A 706 -26.16 -10.18 -18.34
CA ALA A 706 -26.53 -10.61 -17.00
C ALA A 706 -27.31 -9.53 -16.25
N ARG A 707 -28.59 -9.81 -15.96
CA ARG A 707 -29.30 -9.15 -14.86
C ARG A 707 -28.55 -9.47 -13.55
N PRO A 708 -28.31 -8.50 -12.66
CA PRO A 708 -27.54 -8.69 -11.42
C PRO A 708 -28.22 -9.58 -10.35
N GLU A 709 -29.29 -10.30 -10.70
CA GLU A 709 -30.08 -11.14 -9.79
C GLU A 709 -30.15 -12.62 -10.20
N ARG A 710 -29.54 -13.06 -11.31
CA ARG A 710 -29.41 -14.51 -11.57
C ARG A 710 -28.34 -15.09 -10.66
N GLN A 711 -28.79 -15.67 -9.55
CA GLN A 711 -28.04 -16.69 -8.82
C GLN A 711 -27.77 -17.83 -9.81
N THR A 712 -26.53 -17.93 -10.30
CA THR A 712 -26.04 -19.16 -10.92
C THR A 712 -26.22 -20.31 -9.92
N PRO A 713 -26.59 -21.52 -10.37
CA PRO A 713 -26.70 -22.66 -9.47
C PRO A 713 -25.38 -22.82 -8.72
N VAL A 714 -25.45 -22.69 -7.40
CA VAL A 714 -24.29 -22.70 -6.48
C VAL A 714 -23.75 -24.13 -6.45
N THR A 715 -23.01 -24.56 -7.47
CA THR A 715 -22.34 -25.86 -7.44
C THR A 715 -21.09 -25.81 -6.58
N GLY A 716 -20.54 -24.60 -6.38
CA GLY A 716 -19.25 -24.45 -5.71
C GLY A 716 -18.19 -25.23 -6.45
N SER A 717 -18.25 -25.28 -7.80
CA SER A 717 -17.23 -25.91 -8.63
C SER A 717 -16.23 -24.88 -9.14
N LEU A 718 -14.95 -25.25 -9.23
CA LEU A 718 -13.90 -24.34 -9.71
C LEU A 718 -14.21 -23.73 -11.09
N ARG A 719 -14.84 -24.52 -11.98
CA ARG A 719 -15.35 -24.06 -13.27
C ARG A 719 -16.28 -22.86 -13.12
N SER A 720 -17.28 -22.97 -12.25
CA SER A 720 -18.24 -21.88 -12.01
C SER A 720 -17.55 -20.61 -11.49
N GLU A 721 -16.49 -20.75 -10.69
CA GLU A 721 -15.74 -19.60 -10.17
C GLU A 721 -14.90 -18.92 -11.23
N LEU A 722 -14.29 -19.70 -12.13
CA LEU A 722 -13.56 -19.18 -13.29
C LEU A 722 -14.50 -18.48 -14.27
N GLU A 723 -15.70 -19.03 -14.50
CA GLU A 723 -16.75 -18.41 -15.32
C GLU A 723 -17.24 -17.09 -14.68
N ASP A 724 -17.42 -17.04 -13.35
CA ASP A 724 -17.77 -15.82 -12.63
C ASP A 724 -16.69 -14.74 -12.77
N ILE A 725 -15.39 -15.10 -12.68
CA ILE A 725 -14.30 -14.15 -12.92
C ILE A 725 -14.30 -13.66 -14.35
N GLU A 726 -14.44 -14.56 -15.33
CA GLU A 726 -14.53 -14.21 -16.75
C GLU A 726 -15.66 -13.19 -16.96
N GLY A 727 -16.85 -13.45 -16.39
CA GLY A 727 -18.00 -12.54 -16.44
C GLY A 727 -17.72 -11.17 -15.83
N VAL A 728 -17.11 -11.12 -14.64
CA VAL A 728 -16.75 -9.85 -13.96
C VAL A 728 -15.73 -9.04 -14.77
N LEU A 729 -14.74 -9.70 -15.38
CA LEU A 729 -13.72 -9.05 -16.21
C LEU A 729 -14.30 -8.57 -17.54
N THR A 730 -15.21 -9.33 -18.14
CA THR A 730 -15.98 -8.93 -19.33
C THR A 730 -16.84 -7.70 -19.03
N GLU A 731 -17.55 -7.67 -17.89
CA GLU A 731 -18.32 -6.49 -17.46
C GLU A 731 -17.42 -5.25 -17.27
N LEU A 732 -16.26 -5.42 -16.65
CA LEU A 732 -15.24 -4.38 -16.53
C LEU A 732 -14.75 -3.89 -17.91
N ALA A 733 -14.54 -4.79 -18.87
CA ALA A 733 -14.12 -4.45 -20.23
C ALA A 733 -15.20 -3.67 -20.99
N LEU A 734 -16.46 -4.10 -20.89
CA LEU A 734 -17.61 -3.41 -21.49
C LEU A 734 -17.81 -2.01 -20.91
N MET A 735 -17.71 -1.86 -19.58
CA MET A 735 -17.75 -0.54 -18.94
C MET A 735 -16.65 0.42 -19.40
N ARG A 736 -15.55 -0.12 -19.95
CA ARG A 736 -14.43 0.63 -20.52
C ARG A 736 -14.54 0.84 -22.03
N GLY A 737 -15.56 0.30 -22.68
CA GLY A 737 -15.78 0.45 -24.11
C GLY A 737 -14.82 -0.38 -24.96
N LEU A 738 -14.23 -1.44 -24.40
CA LEU A 738 -13.44 -2.40 -25.19
C LEU A 738 -14.38 -3.24 -26.06
N ALA A 739 -14.09 -3.32 -27.36
CA ALA A 739 -14.82 -4.17 -28.27
C ALA A 739 -14.48 -5.64 -27.99
N ILE A 740 -15.50 -6.44 -27.65
CA ILE A 740 -15.37 -7.87 -27.43
C ILE A 740 -15.91 -8.58 -28.67
N PRO A 741 -15.10 -9.37 -29.40
CA PRO A 741 -15.57 -10.08 -30.59
C PRO A 741 -16.78 -10.97 -30.25
N GLY A 742 -17.89 -10.81 -30.97
CA GLY A 742 -19.13 -11.57 -30.75
C GLY A 742 -20.19 -10.91 -29.86
N VAL A 743 -19.90 -9.74 -29.26
CA VAL A 743 -20.88 -8.98 -28.47
C VAL A 743 -21.36 -7.77 -29.27
N ALA A 744 -22.64 -7.76 -29.66
CA ALA A 744 -23.27 -6.55 -30.17
C ALA A 744 -23.39 -5.54 -29.01
N VAL A 745 -22.56 -4.50 -29.03
CA VAL A 745 -22.71 -3.36 -28.12
C VAL A 745 -24.01 -2.66 -28.50
N ALA A 746 -25.09 -2.92 -27.76
CA ALA A 746 -26.25 -2.04 -27.79
C ALA A 746 -25.75 -0.68 -27.30
N ALA A 747 -25.67 0.28 -28.24
CA ALA A 747 -25.23 1.63 -27.95
C ALA A 747 -26.09 2.19 -26.82
N HIS A 748 -25.52 2.26 -25.61
CA HIS A 748 -26.17 2.97 -24.52
C HIS A 748 -26.08 4.45 -24.88
N GLU A 749 -27.16 4.99 -25.43
CA GLU A 749 -27.31 6.39 -25.86
C GLU A 749 -26.78 7.35 -24.79
N GLN A 750 -25.53 7.79 -24.96
CA GLN A 750 -25.00 9.00 -24.34
C GLN A 750 -25.01 10.08 -25.41
N GLY A 751 -26.19 10.65 -25.67
CA GLY A 751 -26.38 11.70 -26.64
C GLY A 751 -27.42 12.72 -26.19
N ARG A 752 -27.07 13.62 -25.27
CA ARG A 752 -27.67 14.97 -25.33
C ARG A 752 -26.92 15.74 -26.40
N PRO A 753 -27.57 16.19 -27.49
CA PRO A 753 -26.89 16.97 -28.52
C PRO A 753 -26.45 18.31 -27.93
N ARG A 754 -25.17 18.64 -28.14
CA ARG A 754 -24.70 20.03 -28.04
C ARG A 754 -25.26 20.79 -29.25
N PRO A 755 -25.86 21.98 -29.07
CA PRO A 755 -26.40 22.71 -30.21
C PRO A 755 -25.26 23.25 -31.09
N GLY A 756 -25.30 22.85 -32.37
CA GLY A 756 -25.02 23.68 -33.53
C GLY A 756 -23.56 24.03 -33.84
N TRP A 757 -22.89 23.21 -34.65
CA TRP A 757 -22.01 23.68 -35.72
C TRP A 757 -22.24 22.79 -36.95
N VAL A 758 -22.81 23.40 -38.00
CA VAL A 758 -23.13 22.78 -39.28
C VAL A 758 -21.84 22.67 -40.10
N ALA A 759 -21.52 21.47 -40.58
CA ALA A 759 -20.54 21.25 -41.64
C ALA A 759 -21.22 20.46 -42.78
N GLY A 760 -21.08 20.98 -44.00
CA GLY A 760 -21.83 20.58 -45.20
C GLY A 760 -21.45 19.22 -45.81
N PRO A 761 -22.14 18.83 -46.91
CA PRO A 761 -22.21 17.45 -47.37
C PRO A 761 -20.98 17.01 -48.18
N SER A 762 -20.56 15.78 -47.93
CA SER A 762 -19.56 15.03 -48.68
C SER A 762 -20.08 14.57 -50.05
N ARG A 763 -19.21 14.65 -51.08
CA ARG A 763 -19.40 14.06 -52.42
C ARG A 763 -18.88 12.61 -52.44
N PRO A 764 -19.50 11.68 -53.21
CA PRO A 764 -19.06 10.29 -53.30
C PRO A 764 -18.31 9.95 -54.61
N ALA A 765 -17.73 8.75 -54.59
CA ALA A 765 -17.43 7.82 -55.69
C ALA A 765 -15.99 7.75 -56.25
N GLY A 766 -15.52 6.50 -56.43
CA GLY A 766 -14.37 6.12 -57.26
C GLY A 766 -13.94 4.66 -57.06
N ARG A 767 -14.35 3.79 -58.00
CA ARG A 767 -14.15 2.31 -58.06
C ARG A 767 -12.95 1.97 -58.97
N ALA A 768 -12.61 0.66 -59.02
CA ALA A 768 -11.77 -0.06 -60.02
C ALA A 768 -10.23 0.04 -59.84
N ASP A 769 -9.38 -0.96 -60.09
CA ASP A 769 -9.49 -2.36 -60.56
C ASP A 769 -8.15 -3.08 -60.26
N ALA A 770 -8.15 -4.41 -60.23
CA ALA A 770 -6.94 -5.26 -60.22
C ALA A 770 -6.38 -5.48 -61.64
N PRO A 771 -5.10 -5.89 -61.78
CA PRO A 771 -4.90 -7.24 -62.34
C PRO A 771 -3.72 -8.05 -61.75
N VAL A 772 -3.74 -9.32 -62.12
CA VAL A 772 -2.91 -10.48 -61.75
C VAL A 772 -1.53 -10.48 -62.42
N GLY A 773 -0.49 -11.01 -61.75
CA GLY A 773 0.82 -11.35 -62.33
C GLY A 773 1.70 -12.21 -61.40
N GLN A 774 2.36 -13.21 -61.97
CA GLN A 774 2.99 -14.41 -61.37
C GLN A 774 4.27 -14.25 -60.51
N ARG A 775 4.52 -15.33 -59.75
CA ARG A 775 5.69 -15.72 -58.93
C ARG A 775 7.09 -15.30 -59.42
N ALA A 776 7.94 -14.90 -58.47
CA ALA A 776 9.35 -15.31 -58.41
C ALA A 776 9.85 -15.33 -56.94
N THR A 777 10.59 -16.39 -56.62
CA THR A 777 11.31 -16.66 -55.37
C THR A 777 12.41 -15.64 -55.09
N ALA A 778 12.45 -15.07 -53.89
CA ALA A 778 13.63 -14.38 -53.36
C ALA A 778 13.73 -14.54 -51.84
N THR A 779 14.91 -15.00 -51.42
CA THR A 779 15.43 -15.17 -50.06
C THR A 779 15.31 -13.89 -49.23
N PRO A 780 15.06 -13.96 -47.89
CA PRO A 780 15.02 -12.77 -47.06
C PRO A 780 16.45 -12.28 -46.79
N VAL A 781 16.76 -11.08 -47.30
CA VAL A 781 17.91 -10.29 -46.84
C VAL A 781 17.52 -9.65 -45.51
N LEU A 782 18.28 -9.95 -44.45
CA LEU A 782 18.17 -9.32 -43.14
C LEU A 782 18.50 -7.82 -43.26
N SER A 783 17.51 -6.95 -43.09
CA SER A 783 17.69 -5.51 -42.95
C SER A 783 18.30 -5.20 -41.58
N GLN A 784 19.55 -4.72 -41.54
CA GLN A 784 20.20 -4.18 -40.35
C GLN A 784 19.68 -2.77 -40.07
N ASP A 785 19.14 -2.53 -38.88
CA ASP A 785 18.72 -1.22 -38.42
C ASP A 785 19.97 -0.37 -38.06
N PRO A 786 20.23 0.77 -38.73
CA PRO A 786 21.51 1.50 -38.62
C PRO A 786 21.71 2.26 -37.29
N ALA A 787 20.80 2.09 -36.32
CA ALA A 787 20.82 2.78 -35.03
C ALA A 787 21.22 1.89 -33.83
N THR A 788 21.60 0.63 -34.08
CA THR A 788 21.92 -0.34 -33.02
C THR A 788 23.27 -1.03 -33.23
N ALA A 789 23.86 -1.54 -32.14
CA ALA A 789 25.06 -2.35 -32.16
C ALA A 789 24.72 -3.84 -31.95
N THR A 790 25.55 -4.71 -32.51
CA THR A 790 25.52 -6.15 -32.26
C THR A 790 26.70 -6.51 -31.39
N VAL A 791 26.46 -7.24 -30.30
CA VAL A 791 27.50 -7.74 -29.40
C VAL A 791 27.60 -9.25 -29.58
N SER A 792 28.78 -9.76 -29.86
CA SER A 792 29.06 -11.20 -29.94
C SER A 792 30.22 -11.57 -29.02
N GLY A 793 30.28 -12.82 -28.56
CA GLY A 793 31.35 -13.24 -27.67
C GLY A 793 31.30 -14.73 -27.33
N ALA A 794 32.37 -15.21 -26.72
CA ALA A 794 32.47 -16.58 -26.21
C ALA A 794 32.44 -16.62 -24.68
N LEU A 795 31.78 -17.64 -24.14
CA LEU A 795 31.81 -18.02 -22.73
C LEU A 795 32.96 -19.00 -22.51
N ARG A 796 33.99 -18.57 -21.78
CA ARG A 796 35.15 -19.42 -21.46
C ARG A 796 34.99 -19.97 -20.05
N CYS A 797 35.07 -21.29 -19.92
CA CYS A 797 35.03 -21.99 -18.64
C CYS A 797 36.15 -23.04 -18.58
N PRO A 798 36.89 -23.15 -17.46
CA PRO A 798 37.91 -24.19 -17.30
C PRO A 798 37.33 -25.62 -17.27
N LEU A 799 36.04 -25.79 -16.98
CA LEU A 799 35.36 -27.11 -16.92
C LEU A 799 34.80 -27.58 -18.27
N HIS A 800 34.60 -26.68 -19.23
CA HIS A 800 34.01 -26.99 -20.54
C HIS A 800 34.81 -26.27 -21.66
N PRO A 801 35.94 -26.85 -22.10
CA PRO A 801 36.79 -26.24 -23.13
C PRO A 801 36.12 -26.13 -24.50
N ASP A 802 35.09 -26.94 -24.76
CA ASP A 802 34.32 -26.96 -26.01
C ASP A 802 33.13 -25.98 -26.02
N GLY A 803 32.94 -25.19 -24.95
CA GLY A 803 31.91 -24.15 -24.83
C GLY A 803 30.81 -24.47 -23.80
N CYS A 804 30.28 -23.43 -23.16
CA CYS A 804 29.21 -23.53 -22.14
C CYS A 804 27.85 -23.04 -22.66
N ASP A 805 26.80 -23.83 -22.45
CA ASP A 805 25.43 -23.36 -22.63
C ASP A 805 25.00 -22.48 -21.44
N ALA A 806 24.75 -21.19 -21.71
CA ALA A 806 24.27 -20.26 -20.70
C ALA A 806 23.21 -19.31 -21.26
N ARG A 807 22.38 -18.77 -20.38
CA ARG A 807 21.45 -17.70 -20.71
C ARG A 807 22.08 -16.36 -20.35
N ILE A 808 22.16 -15.45 -21.31
CA ILE A 808 22.71 -14.11 -21.12
C ILE A 808 21.54 -13.13 -21.04
N THR A 809 21.41 -12.48 -19.89
CA THR A 809 20.41 -11.47 -19.63
C THR A 809 21.05 -10.10 -19.70
N VAL A 810 20.57 -9.25 -20.62
CA VAL A 810 21.07 -7.88 -20.75
C VAL A 810 20.21 -6.96 -19.89
N VAL A 811 20.83 -6.25 -18.97
CA VAL A 811 20.18 -5.30 -18.07
C VAL A 811 20.73 -3.91 -18.34
N THR A 812 19.85 -2.92 -18.44
CA THR A 812 20.25 -1.51 -18.55
C THR A 812 20.86 -0.99 -17.25
N ASP A 813 21.64 0.10 -17.32
CA ASP A 813 22.13 0.88 -16.15
C ASP A 813 21.03 1.24 -15.12
N ARG A 814 19.77 1.29 -15.56
CA ARG A 814 18.58 1.54 -14.72
C ARG A 814 17.95 0.26 -14.12
N GLY A 815 18.59 -0.89 -14.26
CA GLY A 815 18.13 -2.17 -13.71
C GLY A 815 16.94 -2.80 -14.43
N LYS A 816 16.55 -2.28 -15.61
CA LYS A 816 15.48 -2.86 -16.43
C LYS A 816 16.08 -3.89 -17.38
N ARG A 817 15.53 -5.11 -17.37
CA ARG A 817 15.88 -6.17 -18.34
C ARG A 817 15.51 -5.72 -19.76
N TRP A 818 16.49 -5.73 -20.66
CA TRP A 818 16.34 -5.33 -22.06
C TRP A 818 15.96 -6.52 -22.93
N THR A 819 16.87 -7.49 -23.04
CA THR A 819 16.69 -8.71 -23.85
C THR A 819 17.37 -9.90 -23.19
N GLN A 820 17.12 -11.10 -23.71
CA GLN A 820 17.82 -12.32 -23.34
C GLN A 820 18.32 -13.02 -24.60
N ALA A 821 19.57 -13.46 -24.57
CA ALA A 821 20.17 -14.32 -25.57
C ALA A 821 20.55 -15.67 -24.94
N ARG A 822 20.64 -16.71 -25.76
CA ARG A 822 21.16 -18.00 -25.37
C ARG A 822 22.53 -18.18 -26.00
N ALA A 823 23.50 -18.61 -25.22
CA ALA A 823 24.76 -19.11 -25.74
C ALA A 823 24.59 -20.58 -26.13
N GLU A 824 24.96 -20.92 -27.36
CA GLU A 824 24.98 -22.28 -27.89
C GLU A 824 26.44 -22.63 -28.22
N ASN A 825 26.95 -23.75 -27.68
CA ASN A 825 28.37 -24.11 -27.78
C ASN A 825 29.31 -23.00 -27.31
N GLY A 826 28.94 -22.29 -26.24
CA GLY A 826 29.73 -21.19 -25.68
C GLY A 826 29.67 -19.87 -26.46
N LEU A 827 29.10 -19.82 -27.66
CA LEU A 827 29.02 -18.58 -28.45
C LEU A 827 27.66 -17.90 -28.27
N TYR A 828 27.66 -16.58 -28.14
CA TYR A 828 26.45 -15.79 -28.05
C TYR A 828 26.48 -14.57 -28.95
N GLN A 829 25.30 -14.14 -29.38
CA GLN A 829 25.11 -12.90 -30.14
C GLN A 829 23.86 -12.16 -29.65
N ILE A 830 23.99 -10.86 -29.44
CA ILE A 830 22.94 -9.94 -29.01
C ILE A 830 22.85 -8.82 -30.03
N THR A 831 21.75 -8.74 -30.75
CA THR A 831 21.48 -7.69 -31.73
C THR A 831 20.59 -6.60 -31.14
N GLY A 832 20.66 -5.38 -31.69
CA GLY A 832 19.69 -4.34 -31.36
C GLY A 832 20.00 -3.50 -30.10
N LEU A 833 21.27 -3.37 -29.69
CA LEU A 833 21.64 -2.58 -28.51
C LEU A 833 21.90 -1.10 -28.88
N PRO A 834 21.11 -0.12 -28.37
CA PRO A 834 21.43 1.29 -28.55
C PRO A 834 22.64 1.72 -27.70
N PRO A 835 23.28 2.87 -27.98
CA PRO A 835 24.39 3.38 -27.17
C PRO A 835 24.00 3.55 -25.70
N GLY A 836 24.81 3.01 -24.79
CA GLY A 836 24.51 3.02 -23.36
C GLY A 836 25.31 1.99 -22.57
N GLY A 837 25.20 2.07 -21.24
CA GLY A 837 25.78 1.09 -20.31
C GLY A 837 24.82 -0.07 -20.06
N TYR A 838 25.34 -1.29 -20.20
CA TYR A 838 24.61 -2.53 -19.99
C TYR A 838 25.37 -3.44 -19.03
N THR A 839 24.64 -4.22 -18.24
CA THR A 839 25.19 -5.34 -17.48
C THR A 839 24.73 -6.63 -18.13
N LEU A 840 25.69 -7.43 -18.58
CA LEU A 840 25.46 -8.77 -19.12
C LEU A 840 25.53 -9.76 -17.96
N ILE A 841 24.44 -10.46 -17.70
CA ILE A 841 24.38 -11.49 -16.66
C ILE A 841 24.31 -12.85 -17.35
N ALA A 842 25.42 -13.60 -17.30
CA ALA A 842 25.48 -14.97 -17.78
C ALA A 842 25.08 -15.93 -16.64
N SER A 843 24.00 -16.67 -16.85
CA SER A 843 23.50 -17.69 -15.92
C SER A 843 23.47 -19.05 -16.59
N ALA A 844 24.19 -20.02 -16.03
CA ALA A 844 24.15 -21.43 -16.44
C ALA A 844 23.69 -22.30 -15.28
N SER A 845 23.12 -23.47 -15.54
CA SER A 845 22.68 -24.40 -14.48
C SER A 845 23.83 -25.01 -13.69
N GLN A 846 25.04 -24.98 -14.24
CA GLN A 846 26.24 -25.59 -13.66
C GLN A 846 27.25 -24.56 -13.11
N HIS A 847 26.95 -23.26 -13.20
CA HIS A 847 27.85 -22.18 -12.77
C HIS A 847 27.09 -21.12 -11.95
N THR A 848 27.80 -20.46 -11.03
CA THR A 848 27.28 -19.26 -10.38
C THR A 848 27.05 -18.16 -11.43
N PRO A 849 25.95 -17.38 -11.31
CA PRO A 849 25.67 -16.33 -12.27
C PRO A 849 26.76 -15.25 -12.22
N HIS A 850 27.37 -14.96 -13.37
CA HIS A 850 28.44 -13.97 -13.52
C HIS A 850 27.88 -12.72 -14.20
N ALA A 851 28.20 -11.54 -13.69
CA ALA A 851 27.72 -10.27 -14.20
C ALA A 851 28.87 -9.35 -14.59
N GLU A 852 28.90 -8.91 -15.84
CA GLU A 852 29.94 -8.04 -16.38
C GLU A 852 29.32 -6.78 -17.01
N PHE A 853 30.01 -5.64 -16.87
CA PHE A 853 29.54 -4.38 -17.41
C PHE A 853 30.09 -4.15 -18.82
N LEU A 854 29.20 -3.88 -19.77
CA LEU A 854 29.50 -3.57 -21.15
C LEU A 854 29.04 -2.14 -21.49
N LEU A 855 29.94 -1.35 -22.05
CA LEU A 855 29.65 0.00 -22.53
C LEU A 855 29.58 0.01 -24.06
N VAL A 856 28.39 0.29 -24.62
CA VAL A 856 28.18 0.38 -26.07
C VAL A 856 28.32 1.84 -26.50
N ASN A 857 29.46 2.19 -27.11
CA ASN A 857 29.80 3.56 -27.51
C ASN A 857 29.77 3.81 -29.02
N GLN A 858 29.67 2.78 -29.86
CA GLN A 858 29.68 2.89 -31.33
C GLN A 858 28.48 2.16 -31.95
N VAL A 859 27.81 2.81 -32.91
CA VAL A 859 26.61 2.29 -33.59
C VAL A 859 27.04 1.67 -34.93
N GLY A 860 26.44 0.53 -35.33
CA GLY A 860 26.70 -0.12 -36.62
C GLY A 860 27.97 -0.98 -36.69
N ARG A 861 28.64 -1.24 -35.56
CA ARG A 861 29.81 -2.14 -35.48
C ARG A 861 29.52 -3.33 -34.57
N GLU A 862 30.11 -4.48 -34.91
CA GLU A 862 30.10 -5.67 -34.06
C GLU A 862 31.11 -5.49 -32.91
N ILE A 863 30.63 -5.63 -31.67
CA ILE A 863 31.44 -5.52 -30.44
C ILE A 863 31.70 -6.93 -29.94
N SER A 864 32.97 -7.33 -29.89
CA SER A 864 33.36 -8.62 -29.31
C SER A 864 33.57 -8.50 -27.79
N HIS A 865 32.93 -9.34 -27.00
CA HIS A 865 33.03 -9.36 -25.54
C HIS A 865 32.97 -10.79 -24.98
N ASP A 866 34.12 -11.38 -24.67
CA ASP A 866 34.20 -12.70 -24.06
C ASP A 866 33.95 -12.62 -22.55
N ILE A 867 33.17 -13.55 -21.99
CA ILE A 867 32.90 -13.65 -20.55
C ILE A 867 33.60 -14.90 -20.02
N ALA A 868 34.45 -14.74 -19.01
CA ALA A 868 35.08 -15.85 -18.32
C ALA A 868 34.31 -16.21 -17.04
N PHE A 869 34.01 -17.49 -16.82
CA PHE A 869 33.51 -17.96 -15.53
C PHE A 869 34.68 -18.21 -14.58
N ASP A 870 34.58 -17.65 -13.37
CA ASP A 870 35.49 -18.02 -12.29
C ASP A 870 35.31 -19.50 -11.90
N PRO A 871 36.37 -20.22 -11.52
CA PRO A 871 36.24 -21.54 -10.93
C PRO A 871 35.45 -21.44 -9.62
N ALA A 872 34.43 -22.29 -9.46
CA ALA A 872 33.65 -22.33 -8.23
C ALA A 872 34.55 -22.66 -7.02
N PRO A 873 34.39 -22.00 -5.86
CA PRO A 873 35.11 -22.35 -4.64
C PRO A 873 34.65 -23.68 -4.03
#